data_AF-A0A1S1WWU3-F1
#
_entry.id   AF-A0A1S1WWU3-F1
#
_cell.length_a   1.000
_cell.length_b   1.000
_cell.length_c   1.000
_cell.angle_alpha   90.00
_cell.angle_beta   90.00
_cell.angle_gamma   90.00
#
_symmetry.space_group_name_H-M   'P 1'
#
loop_
_entity.id
_entity.type
_entity.pdbx_description
1 polymer ?
#
loop_
_entity_poly.entity_id
_entity_poly.type
_entity_poly.pdbx_seq_one_letter_code
_entity_poly.pdbx_strand_id
1 'polypeptide(L)'
;MSDVEVPRPSTLSALKTHLRLLHKTSTRSKWLSALCWLLGFGLLLVHTLLLDIQLQRQEFHQTMEFLRQNITHRLRSSELLQDQVADIISNAHPGRQARIHSLALSAAQSQPQLYFIGYQPLVDQAARAGFERQQAQRLGQPYFIRDYLHNQRNDWRDAAAWRKAPQRPRYLPLSMAEPGLGSSDWHEMGLDLLDDSVLSSSVNRALGHSQASSPTLQLRGGEPGLALFQTVYRNTPPSPVPMIRVEQADGVIMQVLYLKPLLALPPPLEGRYTLQLQRHDSGADSAIMPLLRQTDGQADNWLAAALPRLSQRVSLSSAALPYDLILSRQLQFERASAGEILLSALFALLPAYLLWVILALLEYNRQAREQIQDDIFREREYASVALRGIGDAVISIDTRQIIQYLNPAAETLLGLPAAQALQRRLQQIAPLHYEFSRNPVQDPVEQAISSQQVVYLAQNCYLKRHNGEKLLVEGAVAPLLGRSGQLIGTVLTFRDTAPIRRRMLAALEASETRLRQHEMELARVARINTMGEMASGIAHEINQPLSAIMSYCQAGLSLLDDDEIDMAMLRRALTSSVSQADRAGRIIHRLREFVTRKNQQLVPVQLNQAVHNALSLLDYELQDHDIHIEQNFSNELPLVYADTIQLEQVVLNLARNAVEAMEHTRPWGRLSLTTRRQGERVQLIISDNGCGIAPDKLDRIFDPFFSTKPNGMGLGLAICQTAIEAFGGKLIAGNKPGSGAEFIIDLPCSTRSVAAPSGVEA
;
A
#
# COMPACT_ATOMS: atom_id res chain seq x y z
N MET A 1 -26.84 35.25 -20.74
CA MET A 1 -27.73 34.07 -20.84
C MET A 1 -26.88 32.87 -21.17
N SER A 2 -26.61 32.05 -20.15
CA SER A 2 -26.29 30.62 -20.23
C SER A 2 -26.08 30.18 -18.77
N ASP A 3 -27.19 29.82 -18.13
CA ASP A 3 -27.21 29.22 -16.79
C ASP A 3 -26.41 27.92 -16.84
N VAL A 4 -25.23 27.94 -16.23
CA VAL A 4 -24.48 26.71 -15.95
C VAL A 4 -25.18 26.06 -14.77
N GLU A 5 -26.10 25.14 -15.05
CA GLU A 5 -26.65 24.21 -14.06
C GLU A 5 -25.51 23.43 -13.42
N VAL A 6 -25.11 23.85 -12.23
CA VAL A 6 -24.25 23.06 -11.34
C VAL A 6 -25.07 21.84 -10.90
N PRO A 7 -24.68 20.59 -11.26
CA PRO A 7 -25.45 19.42 -10.90
C PRO A 7 -25.49 19.29 -9.37
N ARG A 8 -26.71 19.27 -8.81
CA ARG A 8 -26.91 19.02 -7.37
C ARG A 8 -26.30 17.65 -7.04
N PRO A 9 -25.33 17.56 -6.11
CA PRO A 9 -24.72 16.29 -5.78
C PRO A 9 -25.79 15.35 -5.20
N SER A 10 -25.95 14.18 -5.83
CA SER A 10 -26.78 13.09 -5.31
C SER A 10 -26.41 12.76 -3.85
N THR A 11 -27.37 12.30 -3.04
CA THR A 11 -27.14 11.88 -1.65
C THR A 11 -26.02 10.82 -1.54
N LEU A 12 -25.90 9.96 -2.55
CA LEU A 12 -24.83 8.97 -2.71
C LEU A 12 -23.43 9.58 -2.91
N SER A 13 -23.32 10.70 -3.64
CA SER A 13 -22.03 11.39 -3.79
C SER A 13 -21.62 12.09 -2.50
N ALA A 14 -22.56 12.67 -1.75
CA ALA A 14 -22.27 13.27 -0.45
C ALA A 14 -21.77 12.23 0.56
N LEU A 15 -22.39 11.04 0.60
CA LEU A 15 -22.00 9.94 1.47
C LEU A 15 -20.60 9.39 1.15
N LYS A 16 -20.27 9.22 -0.15
CA LYS A 16 -18.94 8.81 -0.59
C LYS A 16 -17.86 9.82 -0.21
N THR A 17 -18.16 11.12 -0.34
CA THR A 17 -17.23 12.19 0.07
C THR A 17 -17.02 12.18 1.58
N HIS A 18 -18.09 11.96 2.34
CA HIS A 18 -18.03 11.88 3.80
C HIS A 18 -17.19 10.69 4.30
N LEU A 19 -17.37 9.51 3.69
CA LEU A 19 -16.58 8.31 4.00
C LEU A 19 -15.10 8.47 3.63
N ARG A 20 -14.79 9.13 2.50
CA ARG A 20 -13.41 9.43 2.13
C ARG A 20 -12.73 10.38 3.11
N LEU A 21 -13.46 11.38 3.62
CA LEU A 21 -12.97 12.31 4.64
C LEU A 21 -12.57 11.55 5.91
N LEU A 22 -13.45 10.66 6.39
CA LEU A 22 -13.23 9.84 7.59
C LEU A 22 -12.10 8.83 7.40
N HIS A 23 -11.94 8.27 6.21
CA HIS A 23 -10.88 7.28 5.96
C HIS A 23 -9.47 7.91 6.02
N LYS A 24 -9.36 9.16 5.53
CA LYS A 24 -8.11 9.93 5.48
C LYS A 24 -7.68 10.55 6.83
N THR A 25 -8.48 10.41 7.89
CA THR A 25 -8.12 10.98 9.20
C THR A 25 -6.93 10.27 9.83
N SER A 26 -6.14 11.01 10.60
CA SER A 26 -5.00 10.46 11.34
C SER A 26 -5.39 9.34 12.33
N THR A 27 -4.43 8.46 12.64
CA THR A 27 -4.61 7.39 13.64
C THR A 27 -4.94 7.96 15.03
N ARG A 28 -4.42 9.14 15.37
CA ARG A 28 -4.73 9.84 16.63
C ARG A 28 -6.22 10.18 16.74
N SER A 29 -6.82 10.73 15.69
CA SER A 29 -8.25 11.07 15.67
C SER A 29 -9.16 9.84 15.78
N LYS A 30 -8.74 8.71 15.20
CA LYS A 30 -9.43 7.40 15.33
C LYS A 30 -9.34 6.86 16.76
N TRP A 31 -8.17 6.97 17.41
CA TRP A 31 -8.01 6.58 18.81
C TRP A 31 -8.80 7.47 19.77
N LEU A 32 -8.83 8.79 19.54
CA LEU A 32 -9.60 9.72 20.39
C LEU A 32 -11.11 9.43 20.34
N SER A 33 -11.64 9.15 19.15
CA SER A 33 -13.06 8.80 18.99
C SER A 33 -13.39 7.43 19.59
N ALA A 34 -12.50 6.43 19.43
CA ALA A 34 -12.64 5.13 20.11
C ALA A 34 -12.60 5.26 21.65
N LEU A 35 -11.72 6.11 22.19
CA LEU A 35 -11.65 6.39 23.62
C LEU A 35 -12.93 7.09 24.13
N CYS A 36 -13.44 8.06 23.36
CA CYS A 36 -14.71 8.72 23.66
C CYS A 36 -15.88 7.71 23.69
N TRP A 37 -15.89 6.77 22.75
CA TRP A 37 -16.87 5.68 22.74
C TRP A 37 -16.76 4.79 23.99
N LEU A 38 -15.56 4.34 24.35
CA LEU A 38 -15.33 3.50 25.54
C LEU A 38 -15.79 4.18 26.83
N LEU A 39 -15.47 5.47 26.99
CA LEU A 39 -15.89 6.26 28.15
C LEU A 39 -17.41 6.45 28.21
N GLY A 40 -18.03 6.82 27.07
CA GLY A 40 -19.48 6.98 26.98
C GLY A 40 -20.23 5.68 27.24
N PHE A 41 -19.75 4.57 26.68
CA PHE A 41 -20.32 3.24 26.91
C PHE A 41 -20.18 2.82 28.37
N GLY A 42 -19.01 3.02 28.98
CA GLY A 42 -18.78 2.71 30.39
C GLY A 42 -19.72 3.45 31.33
N LEU A 43 -19.95 4.75 31.09
CA LEU A 43 -20.89 5.57 31.86
C LEU A 43 -22.34 5.07 31.73
N LEU A 44 -22.79 4.75 30.52
CA LEU A 44 -24.14 4.22 30.27
C LEU A 44 -24.31 2.82 30.89
N LEU A 45 -23.28 1.98 30.83
CA LEU A 45 -23.28 0.66 31.45
C LEU A 45 -23.40 0.77 32.98
N VAL A 46 -22.65 1.67 33.61
CA VAL A 46 -22.78 1.90 35.07
C VAL A 46 -24.18 2.41 35.41
N HIS A 47 -24.73 3.32 34.61
CA HIS A 47 -26.07 3.85 34.84
C HIS A 47 -27.16 2.78 34.75
N THR A 48 -27.12 1.93 33.71
CA THR A 48 -28.07 0.82 33.52
C THR A 48 -27.97 -0.20 34.66
N LEU A 49 -26.76 -0.55 35.09
CA LEU A 49 -26.56 -1.44 36.25
C LEU A 49 -27.10 -0.84 37.55
N LEU A 50 -26.93 0.47 37.78
CA LEU A 50 -27.48 1.15 38.95
C LEU A 50 -29.02 1.14 38.95
N LEU A 51 -29.64 1.36 37.78
CA LEU A 51 -31.09 1.27 37.62
C LEU A 51 -31.61 -0.14 37.91
N ASP A 52 -30.95 -1.19 37.42
CA ASP A 52 -31.32 -2.57 37.71
C ASP A 52 -31.27 -2.86 39.21
N ILE A 53 -30.19 -2.46 39.89
CA ILE A 53 -30.07 -2.61 41.35
C ILE A 53 -31.20 -1.87 42.09
N GLN A 54 -31.59 -0.68 41.64
CA GLN A 54 -32.70 0.08 42.23
C GLN A 54 -34.04 -0.65 42.05
N LEU A 55 -34.32 -1.17 40.86
CA LEU A 55 -35.53 -1.94 40.58
C LEU A 55 -35.60 -3.20 41.43
N GLN A 56 -34.48 -3.92 41.59
CA GLN A 56 -34.42 -5.11 42.45
C GLN A 56 -34.67 -4.78 43.92
N ARG A 57 -34.19 -3.63 44.42
CA ARG A 57 -34.49 -3.15 45.78
C ARG A 57 -35.97 -2.84 45.97
N GLN A 58 -36.60 -2.18 44.99
CA GLN A 58 -38.04 -1.90 45.03
C GLN A 58 -38.87 -3.18 45.05
N GLU A 59 -38.56 -4.12 44.16
CA GLU A 59 -39.21 -5.43 44.11
C GLU A 59 -39.03 -6.22 45.42
N PHE A 60 -37.84 -6.17 46.01
CA PHE A 60 -37.56 -6.78 47.31
C PHE A 60 -38.44 -6.19 48.42
N HIS A 61 -38.58 -4.87 48.50
CA HIS A 61 -39.45 -4.23 49.50
C HIS A 61 -40.92 -4.60 49.30
N GLN A 62 -41.43 -4.55 48.07
CA GLN A 62 -42.80 -4.95 47.75
C GLN A 62 -43.07 -6.42 48.12
N THR A 63 -42.11 -7.30 47.84
CA THR A 63 -42.19 -8.72 48.20
C THR A 63 -42.24 -8.90 49.71
N MET A 64 -41.43 -8.18 50.47
CA MET A 64 -41.43 -8.24 51.93
C MET A 64 -42.78 -7.80 52.52
N GLU A 65 -43.36 -6.71 52.01
CA GLU A 65 -44.68 -6.24 52.45
C GLU A 65 -45.78 -7.23 52.11
N PHE A 66 -45.77 -7.79 50.91
CA PHE A 66 -46.71 -8.83 50.49
C PHE A 66 -46.64 -10.05 51.40
N LEU A 67 -45.43 -10.55 51.68
CA LEU A 67 -45.24 -11.71 52.57
C LEU A 67 -45.69 -11.41 53.99
N ARG A 68 -45.34 -10.22 54.53
CA ARG A 68 -45.80 -9.77 55.83
C ARG A 68 -47.33 -9.79 55.91
N GLN A 69 -48.02 -9.23 54.93
CA GLN A 69 -49.49 -9.18 54.90
C GLN A 69 -50.11 -10.59 54.82
N ASN A 70 -49.59 -11.45 53.95
CA ASN A 70 -50.12 -12.80 53.75
C ASN A 70 -49.91 -13.68 55.00
N ILE A 71 -48.71 -13.65 55.59
CA ILE A 71 -48.42 -14.39 56.84
C ILE A 71 -49.28 -13.84 57.99
N THR A 72 -49.37 -12.51 58.13
CA THR A 72 -50.23 -11.90 59.17
C THR A 72 -51.70 -12.29 58.98
N HIS A 73 -52.19 -12.39 57.74
CA HIS A 73 -53.55 -12.85 57.44
C HIS A 73 -53.77 -14.30 57.86
N ARG A 74 -52.84 -15.22 57.53
CA ARG A 74 -52.90 -16.63 57.95
C ARG A 74 -52.89 -16.78 59.47
N LEU A 75 -52.11 -15.95 60.16
CA LEU A 75 -52.04 -15.92 61.62
C LEU A 75 -53.34 -15.40 62.24
N ARG A 76 -53.89 -14.27 61.75
CA ARG A 76 -55.19 -13.77 62.20
C ARG A 76 -56.31 -14.77 61.97
N SER A 77 -56.28 -15.50 60.85
CA SER A 77 -57.24 -16.57 60.59
C SER A 77 -57.10 -17.75 61.57
N SER A 78 -55.92 -17.95 62.14
CA SER A 78 -55.66 -18.96 63.18
C SER A 78 -56.16 -18.45 64.54
N GLU A 79 -55.87 -17.20 64.89
CA GLU A 79 -56.38 -16.55 66.11
C GLU A 79 -57.92 -16.53 66.15
N LEU A 80 -58.58 -16.18 65.03
CA LEU A 80 -60.04 -16.21 64.90
C LEU A 80 -60.61 -17.62 65.12
N LEU A 81 -59.88 -18.66 64.69
CA LEU A 81 -60.29 -20.05 64.93
C LEU A 81 -60.23 -20.38 66.43
N GLN A 82 -59.19 -19.93 67.15
CA GLN A 82 -59.10 -20.12 68.59
C GLN A 82 -60.22 -19.37 69.33
N ASP A 83 -60.54 -18.14 68.92
CA ASP A 83 -61.65 -17.35 69.48
C ASP A 83 -63.00 -18.04 69.28
N GLN A 84 -63.26 -18.58 68.08
CA GLN A 84 -64.48 -19.36 67.82
C GLN A 84 -64.57 -20.63 68.69
N VAL A 85 -63.45 -21.31 68.91
CA VAL A 85 -63.39 -22.46 69.82
C VAL A 85 -63.63 -22.02 71.27
N ALA A 86 -63.05 -20.88 71.69
CA ALA A 86 -63.25 -20.29 73.02
C ALA A 86 -64.73 -19.95 73.29
N ASP A 87 -65.42 -19.39 72.30
CA ASP A 87 -66.84 -19.09 72.36
C ASP A 87 -67.68 -20.37 72.51
N ILE A 88 -67.34 -21.44 71.79
CA ILE A 88 -68.04 -22.73 71.89
C ILE A 88 -67.86 -23.37 73.27
N ILE A 89 -66.71 -23.14 73.92
CA ILE A 89 -66.42 -23.70 75.25
C ILE A 89 -67.15 -22.93 76.34
N SER A 90 -67.08 -21.60 76.27
CA SER A 90 -67.67 -20.68 77.25
C SER A 90 -69.19 -20.70 77.24
N ASN A 91 -69.80 -20.80 76.05
CA ASN A 91 -71.24 -20.94 75.91
C ASN A 91 -71.62 -22.42 76.01
N ALA A 92 -72.50 -22.79 76.94
CA ALA A 92 -72.89 -24.18 77.22
C ALA A 92 -73.70 -24.85 76.08
N HIS A 93 -73.14 -24.97 74.88
CA HIS A 93 -73.80 -25.55 73.73
C HIS A 93 -74.02 -27.06 73.90
N PRO A 94 -75.20 -27.61 73.58
CA PRO A 94 -75.34 -29.05 73.44
C PRO A 94 -74.42 -29.55 72.32
N GLY A 95 -73.63 -30.60 72.61
CA GLY A 95 -72.70 -31.19 71.63
C GLY A 95 -71.44 -30.37 71.33
N ARG A 96 -70.89 -29.60 72.29
CA ARG A 96 -69.64 -28.80 72.13
C ARG A 96 -68.54 -29.50 71.33
N GLN A 97 -68.24 -30.77 71.67
CA GLN A 97 -67.18 -31.54 71.02
C GLN A 97 -67.45 -31.77 69.53
N ALA A 98 -68.68 -32.15 69.15
CA ALA A 98 -69.04 -32.36 67.75
C ALA A 98 -68.94 -31.04 66.94
N ARG A 99 -69.26 -29.91 67.56
CA ARG A 99 -69.10 -28.58 66.94
C ARG A 99 -67.62 -28.22 66.75
N ILE A 100 -66.79 -28.39 67.78
CA ILE A 100 -65.33 -28.15 67.68
C ILE A 100 -64.71 -29.05 66.61
N HIS A 101 -65.09 -30.33 66.58
CA HIS A 101 -64.64 -31.28 65.54
C HIS A 101 -65.03 -30.83 64.14
N SER A 102 -66.30 -30.45 63.91
CA SER A 102 -66.76 -29.95 62.60
C SER A 102 -66.05 -28.66 62.17
N LEU A 103 -65.81 -27.75 63.12
CA LEU A 103 -65.11 -26.50 62.89
C LEU A 103 -63.63 -26.76 62.55
N ALA A 104 -62.97 -27.63 63.30
CA ALA A 104 -61.59 -28.02 63.07
C ALA A 104 -61.41 -28.74 61.71
N LEU A 105 -62.32 -29.63 61.32
CA LEU A 105 -62.32 -30.27 60.00
C LEU A 105 -62.49 -29.25 58.86
N SER A 106 -63.44 -28.32 58.99
CA SER A 106 -63.64 -27.25 58.01
C SER A 106 -62.43 -26.31 57.92
N ALA A 107 -61.80 -26.01 59.07
CA ALA A 107 -60.60 -25.19 59.12
C ALA A 107 -59.41 -25.92 58.50
N ALA A 108 -59.21 -27.21 58.77
CA ALA A 108 -58.12 -28.01 58.20
C ALA A 108 -58.18 -28.09 56.66
N GLN A 109 -59.39 -28.04 56.07
CA GLN A 109 -59.55 -27.99 54.61
C GLN A 109 -59.15 -26.64 53.99
N SER A 110 -59.31 -25.54 54.72
CA SER A 110 -59.07 -24.17 54.22
C SER A 110 -57.72 -23.59 54.70
N GLN A 111 -57.15 -24.14 55.76
CA GLN A 111 -55.91 -23.70 56.39
C GLN A 111 -54.89 -24.85 56.37
N PRO A 112 -54.07 -24.97 55.31
CA PRO A 112 -53.07 -26.05 55.20
C PRO A 112 -52.01 -26.01 56.30
N GLN A 113 -51.86 -24.88 56.98
CA GLN A 113 -50.99 -24.75 58.14
C GLN A 113 -51.57 -25.34 59.43
N LEU A 114 -52.85 -25.69 59.51
CA LEU A 114 -53.44 -26.25 60.73
C LEU A 114 -53.03 -27.71 60.90
N TYR A 115 -52.29 -28.03 61.97
CA TYR A 115 -51.96 -29.40 62.34
C TYR A 115 -53.06 -30.01 63.22
N PHE A 116 -53.38 -29.37 64.35
CA PHE A 116 -54.59 -29.66 65.13
C PHE A 116 -54.99 -28.46 65.99
N ILE A 117 -56.21 -28.47 66.48
CA ILE A 117 -56.74 -27.58 67.51
C ILE A 117 -57.56 -28.37 68.53
N GLY A 118 -57.44 -28.04 69.81
CA GLY A 118 -58.22 -28.69 70.84
C GLY A 118 -58.18 -27.96 72.17
N TYR A 119 -59.29 -28.05 72.89
CA TYR A 119 -59.43 -27.60 74.27
C TYR A 119 -58.92 -28.65 75.26
N GLN A 120 -58.02 -28.21 76.13
CA GLN A 120 -57.46 -29.00 77.21
C GLN A 120 -57.99 -28.47 78.54
N PRO A 121 -58.78 -29.26 79.29
CA PRO A 121 -59.35 -28.81 80.55
C PRO A 121 -58.27 -28.81 81.63
N LEU A 122 -58.34 -27.82 82.53
CA LEU A 122 -57.52 -27.80 83.74
C LEU A 122 -58.16 -28.72 84.79
N VAL A 123 -57.45 -29.77 85.19
CA VAL A 123 -57.96 -30.82 86.07
C VAL A 123 -57.26 -30.74 87.42
N ASP A 124 -58.02 -30.43 88.48
CA ASP A 124 -57.50 -30.48 89.85
C ASP A 124 -57.29 -31.94 90.31
N GLN A 125 -56.38 -32.14 91.26
CA GLN A 125 -56.06 -33.46 91.81
C GLN A 125 -57.29 -34.27 92.23
N ALA A 126 -58.26 -33.61 92.87
CA ALA A 126 -59.51 -34.24 93.32
C ALA A 126 -60.40 -34.72 92.16
N ALA A 127 -60.33 -34.07 90.99
CA ALA A 127 -61.15 -34.38 89.82
C ALA A 127 -60.52 -35.43 88.89
N ARG A 128 -59.23 -35.77 89.08
CA ARG A 128 -58.45 -36.65 88.19
C ARG A 128 -59.13 -38.00 87.91
N ALA A 129 -59.59 -38.71 88.94
CA ALA A 129 -60.19 -40.04 88.77
C ALA A 129 -61.55 -40.02 88.05
N GLY A 130 -62.30 -38.92 88.17
CA GLY A 130 -63.52 -38.70 87.38
C GLY A 130 -63.20 -38.42 85.92
N PHE A 131 -62.23 -37.53 85.70
CA PHE A 131 -61.75 -37.18 84.37
C PHE A 131 -61.20 -38.39 83.60
N GLU A 132 -60.29 -39.17 84.19
CA GLU A 132 -59.70 -40.37 83.54
C GLU A 132 -60.78 -41.38 83.11
N ARG A 133 -61.81 -41.59 83.95
CA ARG A 133 -62.96 -42.47 83.61
C ARG A 133 -63.79 -41.92 82.45
N GLN A 134 -64.09 -40.62 82.46
CA GLN A 134 -64.85 -39.95 81.39
C GLN A 134 -64.10 -40.04 80.05
N GLN A 135 -62.79 -39.81 80.07
CA GLN A 135 -61.94 -39.92 78.88
C GLN A 135 -61.85 -41.36 78.39
N ALA A 136 -61.70 -42.34 79.28
CA ALA A 136 -61.65 -43.75 78.91
C ALA A 136 -62.95 -44.24 78.24
N GLN A 137 -64.11 -43.81 78.77
CA GLN A 137 -65.41 -44.08 78.16
C GLN A 137 -65.54 -43.46 76.76
N ARG A 138 -65.10 -42.21 76.62
CA ARG A 138 -65.15 -41.48 75.34
C ARG A 138 -64.28 -42.13 74.27
N LEU A 139 -63.07 -42.56 74.63
CA LEU A 139 -62.11 -43.12 73.69
C LEU A 139 -62.28 -44.62 73.46
N GLY A 140 -63.12 -45.30 74.24
CA GLY A 140 -63.31 -46.75 74.17
C GLY A 140 -62.08 -47.56 74.62
N GLN A 141 -61.13 -46.94 75.31
CA GLN A 141 -59.86 -47.54 75.75
C GLN A 141 -59.39 -46.94 77.08
N PRO A 142 -58.54 -47.63 77.87
CA PRO A 142 -58.00 -47.08 79.12
C PRO A 142 -57.24 -45.76 78.90
N TYR A 143 -57.55 -44.75 79.72
CA TYR A 143 -56.93 -43.43 79.67
C TYR A 143 -56.33 -43.07 81.03
N PHE A 144 -55.11 -42.53 81.02
CA PHE A 144 -54.44 -42.01 82.21
C PHE A 144 -53.79 -40.67 81.88
N ILE A 145 -53.71 -39.77 82.86
CA ILE A 145 -52.82 -38.61 82.76
C ILE A 145 -51.37 -39.12 82.85
N ARG A 146 -50.54 -38.70 81.91
CA ARG A 146 -49.19 -39.20 81.65
C ARG A 146 -48.15 -38.08 81.72
N ASP A 147 -46.94 -38.47 82.06
CA ASP A 147 -45.72 -37.70 81.89
C ASP A 147 -44.87 -38.32 80.78
N TYR A 148 -44.09 -37.46 80.14
CA TYR A 148 -43.07 -37.88 79.20
C TYR A 148 -41.66 -37.62 79.77
N LEU A 149 -40.82 -38.66 79.80
CA LEU A 149 -39.42 -38.57 80.23
C LEU A 149 -38.54 -38.14 79.05
N HIS A 150 -38.17 -36.87 79.02
CA HIS A 150 -37.33 -36.32 77.96
C HIS A 150 -35.91 -36.90 78.03
N ASN A 151 -35.48 -37.59 76.97
CA ASN A 151 -34.07 -37.92 76.74
C ASN A 151 -33.33 -36.71 76.13
N GLN A 152 -32.00 -36.76 76.02
CA GLN A 152 -31.19 -35.67 75.43
C GLN A 152 -31.58 -35.28 73.97
N ARG A 153 -32.47 -36.04 73.30
CA ARG A 153 -32.94 -35.78 71.93
C ARG A 153 -34.42 -35.36 71.82
N ASN A 154 -35.15 -35.23 72.93
CA ASN A 154 -36.53 -34.72 72.94
C ASN A 154 -37.52 -35.43 71.98
N ASP A 155 -37.35 -36.74 71.81
CA ASP A 155 -38.16 -37.52 70.85
C ASP A 155 -39.43 -38.08 71.49
N TRP A 156 -40.43 -37.23 71.70
CA TRP A 156 -41.74 -37.56 72.30
C TRP A 156 -42.49 -38.74 71.65
N ARG A 157 -41.98 -39.26 70.53
CA ARG A 157 -42.49 -40.41 69.78
C ARG A 157 -42.04 -41.76 70.36
N ASP A 158 -41.11 -41.77 71.31
CA ASP A 158 -40.69 -43.00 71.99
C ASP A 158 -41.77 -43.46 72.99
N ALA A 159 -42.52 -44.50 72.62
CA ALA A 159 -43.57 -45.07 73.45
C ALA A 159 -43.06 -45.56 74.83
N ALA A 160 -41.78 -45.92 74.95
CA ALA A 160 -41.20 -46.42 76.19
C ALA A 160 -40.93 -45.33 77.24
N ALA A 161 -40.88 -44.06 76.83
CA ALA A 161 -40.62 -42.92 77.71
C ALA A 161 -41.89 -42.33 78.35
N TRP A 162 -43.07 -42.89 78.06
CA TRP A 162 -44.35 -42.49 78.65
C TRP A 162 -44.61 -43.22 79.98
N ARG A 163 -44.96 -42.45 81.02
CA ARG A 163 -45.32 -43.00 82.34
C ARG A 163 -46.59 -42.35 82.87
N LYS A 164 -47.25 -42.98 83.84
CA LYS A 164 -48.37 -42.34 84.55
C LYS A 164 -47.87 -41.13 85.35
N ALA A 165 -48.54 -39.99 85.20
CA ALA A 165 -48.14 -38.76 85.89
C ALA A 165 -48.25 -38.94 87.42
N PRO A 166 -47.26 -38.47 88.21
CA PRO A 166 -47.29 -38.49 89.67
C PRO A 166 -48.42 -37.61 90.21
N GLN A 167 -48.65 -37.63 91.53
CA GLN A 167 -49.67 -36.79 92.14
C GLN A 167 -49.20 -35.32 92.19
N ARG A 168 -49.87 -34.45 91.42
CA ARG A 168 -49.71 -32.99 91.40
C ARG A 168 -51.03 -32.28 91.76
N PRO A 169 -50.98 -31.01 92.21
CA PRO A 169 -52.16 -30.22 92.53
C PRO A 169 -53.11 -30.00 91.33
N ARG A 170 -52.54 -29.81 90.14
CA ARG A 170 -53.25 -29.57 88.88
C ARG A 170 -52.56 -30.30 87.73
N TYR A 171 -53.35 -30.63 86.72
CA TYR A 171 -52.91 -31.22 85.47
C TYR A 171 -53.58 -30.50 84.31
N LEU A 172 -52.90 -30.39 83.19
CA LEU A 172 -53.48 -29.94 81.92
C LEU A 172 -53.28 -31.05 80.87
N PRO A 173 -54.04 -32.15 80.96
CA PRO A 173 -53.86 -33.29 80.09
C PRO A 173 -54.29 -32.97 78.65
N LEU A 174 -53.47 -33.36 77.67
CA LEU A 174 -53.86 -33.36 76.25
C LEU A 174 -55.02 -34.35 76.05
N SER A 175 -56.22 -33.81 75.98
CA SER A 175 -57.49 -34.54 75.99
C SER A 175 -58.26 -34.42 74.70
N MET A 176 -57.95 -33.47 73.83
CA MET A 176 -58.63 -33.30 72.54
C MET A 176 -57.65 -32.77 71.51
N ALA A 177 -57.64 -33.34 70.32
CA ALA A 177 -56.86 -32.85 69.19
C ALA A 177 -57.68 -33.09 67.92
N GLU A 178 -58.10 -32.02 67.25
CA GLU A 178 -58.92 -32.07 66.05
C GLU A 178 -58.27 -31.30 64.89
N PRO A 179 -58.23 -31.82 63.64
CA PRO A 179 -58.73 -33.13 63.24
C PRO A 179 -57.94 -34.25 63.92
N GLY A 180 -58.65 -35.31 64.35
CA GLY A 180 -58.09 -36.42 65.10
C GLY A 180 -56.73 -36.90 64.58
N LEU A 181 -55.76 -37.05 65.50
CA LEU A 181 -54.50 -37.72 65.22
C LEU A 181 -54.78 -39.19 64.81
N GLY A 182 -53.96 -39.80 63.96
CA GLY A 182 -54.20 -41.16 63.44
C GLY A 182 -54.32 -42.24 64.53
N SER A 183 -54.83 -43.43 64.20
CA SER A 183 -55.06 -44.51 65.18
C SER A 183 -53.79 -45.03 65.89
N SER A 184 -52.61 -44.82 65.32
CA SER A 184 -51.30 -45.09 65.94
C SER A 184 -50.81 -43.99 66.89
N ASP A 185 -51.54 -42.87 66.98
CA ASP A 185 -51.02 -41.59 67.44
C ASP A 185 -51.56 -41.19 68.82
N TRP A 186 -52.40 -42.05 69.41
CA TRP A 186 -53.05 -41.88 70.72
C TRP A 186 -52.11 -41.89 71.93
N HIS A 187 -50.81 -42.10 71.75
CA HIS A 187 -49.83 -42.13 72.84
C HIS A 187 -49.65 -40.74 73.49
N GLU A 188 -49.80 -39.67 72.70
CA GLU A 188 -49.72 -38.28 73.16
C GLU A 188 -50.92 -37.87 74.03
N MET A 189 -52.05 -38.58 73.88
CA MET A 189 -53.25 -38.31 74.66
C MET A 189 -53.00 -38.64 76.13
N GLY A 190 -53.35 -37.70 77.00
CA GLY A 190 -53.06 -37.76 78.42
C GLY A 190 -51.79 -37.04 78.85
N LEU A 191 -50.94 -36.54 77.93
CA LEU A 191 -49.74 -35.77 78.28
C LEU A 191 -50.09 -34.56 79.16
N ASP A 192 -49.51 -34.46 80.35
CA ASP A 192 -49.64 -33.31 81.21
C ASP A 192 -48.79 -32.14 80.70
N LEU A 193 -49.45 -31.20 80.01
CA LEU A 193 -48.79 -30.05 79.38
C LEU A 193 -48.18 -29.06 80.39
N LEU A 194 -48.59 -29.11 81.67
CA LEU A 194 -48.04 -28.24 82.72
C LEU A 194 -46.62 -28.62 83.14
N ASP A 195 -46.23 -29.89 82.96
CA ASP A 195 -44.91 -30.41 83.33
C ASP A 195 -44.10 -30.90 82.12
N ASP A 196 -44.56 -30.60 80.91
CA ASP A 196 -43.84 -30.88 79.68
C ASP A 196 -42.56 -30.01 79.58
N SER A 197 -41.43 -30.57 79.15
CA SER A 197 -40.15 -29.81 79.16
C SER A 197 -40.10 -28.69 78.13
N VAL A 198 -40.94 -28.75 77.09
CA VAL A 198 -40.95 -27.81 75.97
C VAL A 198 -42.10 -26.83 76.09
N LEU A 199 -43.30 -27.34 76.41
CA LEU A 199 -44.55 -26.61 76.37
C LEU A 199 -44.91 -25.98 77.71
N SER A 200 -44.46 -26.52 78.86
CA SER A 200 -44.83 -26.01 80.20
C SER A 200 -44.58 -24.51 80.36
N SER A 201 -43.42 -24.02 79.91
CA SER A 201 -43.07 -22.60 79.96
C SER A 201 -44.02 -21.72 79.15
N SER A 202 -44.58 -22.25 78.07
CA SER A 202 -45.49 -21.52 77.17
C SER A 202 -46.92 -21.61 77.66
N VAL A 203 -47.34 -22.76 78.17
CA VAL A 203 -48.63 -22.97 78.83
C VAL A 203 -48.74 -22.11 80.08
N ASN A 204 -47.74 -22.10 80.97
CA ASN A 204 -47.74 -21.26 82.16
C ASN A 204 -47.79 -19.76 81.82
N ARG A 205 -47.10 -19.34 80.74
CA ARG A 205 -47.21 -17.96 80.23
C ARG A 205 -48.62 -17.67 79.73
N ALA A 206 -49.25 -18.58 78.98
CA ALA A 206 -50.62 -18.41 78.50
C ALA A 206 -51.63 -18.31 79.66
N LEU A 207 -51.47 -19.11 80.72
CA LEU A 207 -52.35 -19.07 81.89
C LEU A 207 -52.30 -17.69 82.59
N GLY A 208 -51.12 -17.07 82.67
CA GLY A 208 -50.94 -15.73 83.25
C GLY A 208 -51.25 -14.56 82.30
N HIS A 209 -51.07 -14.72 80.99
CA HIS A 209 -51.13 -13.63 79.99
C HIS A 209 -52.23 -13.80 78.93
N SER A 210 -53.16 -14.74 79.13
CA SER A 210 -54.24 -15.12 78.21
C SER A 210 -53.80 -15.84 76.94
N GLN A 211 -52.67 -15.48 76.34
CA GLN A 211 -52.13 -16.12 75.15
C GLN A 211 -50.61 -16.32 75.24
N ALA A 212 -50.09 -17.36 74.60
CA ALA A 212 -48.65 -17.56 74.40
C ALA A 212 -48.38 -18.49 73.21
N SER A 213 -47.13 -18.51 72.74
CA SER A 213 -46.65 -19.49 71.77
C SER A 213 -45.48 -20.30 72.31
N SER A 214 -45.36 -21.53 71.81
CA SER A 214 -44.24 -22.43 72.06
C SER A 214 -42.98 -22.02 71.30
N PRO A 215 -41.81 -22.52 71.69
CA PRO A 215 -40.67 -22.70 70.78
C PRO A 215 -41.04 -23.61 69.59
N THR A 216 -40.17 -23.72 68.59
CA THR A 216 -40.38 -24.67 67.48
C THR A 216 -40.43 -26.10 67.99
N LEU A 217 -41.47 -26.80 67.54
CA LEU A 217 -41.72 -28.20 67.83
C LEU A 217 -41.34 -29.04 66.62
N GLN A 218 -40.87 -30.26 66.82
CA GLN A 218 -40.82 -31.25 65.74
C GLN A 218 -42.13 -32.02 65.72
N LEU A 219 -43.00 -31.69 64.77
CA LEU A 219 -44.25 -32.39 64.49
C LEU A 219 -43.97 -33.73 63.83
N ARG A 220 -44.94 -34.65 63.92
CA ARG A 220 -44.86 -35.98 63.31
C ARG A 220 -44.51 -35.87 61.81
N GLY A 221 -43.58 -36.71 61.35
CA GLY A 221 -42.95 -36.58 60.03
C GLY A 221 -41.66 -35.73 60.00
N GLY A 222 -41.26 -35.16 61.14
CA GLY A 222 -40.03 -34.35 61.24
C GLY A 222 -40.22 -32.89 60.82
N GLU A 223 -41.45 -32.50 60.51
CA GLU A 223 -41.79 -31.13 60.11
C GLU A 223 -41.76 -30.18 61.30
N PRO A 224 -41.19 -28.98 61.17
CA PRO A 224 -41.22 -27.99 62.23
C PRO A 224 -42.63 -27.40 62.37
N GLY A 225 -43.05 -27.19 63.61
CA GLY A 225 -44.35 -26.62 63.95
C GLY A 225 -44.28 -25.66 65.12
N LEU A 226 -45.42 -25.05 65.41
CA LEU A 226 -45.58 -24.00 66.40
C LEU A 226 -46.91 -24.17 67.11
N ALA A 227 -46.89 -24.27 68.43
CA ALA A 227 -48.11 -24.31 69.24
C ALA A 227 -48.48 -22.90 69.71
N LEU A 228 -49.74 -22.55 69.54
CA LEU A 228 -50.41 -21.37 70.06
C LEU A 228 -51.34 -21.82 71.18
N PHE A 229 -51.30 -21.09 72.30
CA PHE A 229 -52.09 -21.36 73.48
C PHE A 229 -52.97 -20.15 73.78
N GLN A 230 -54.27 -20.39 73.97
CA GLN A 230 -55.23 -19.39 74.45
C GLN A 230 -55.93 -19.94 75.70
N THR A 231 -55.85 -19.22 76.81
CA THR A 231 -56.50 -19.61 78.05
C THR A 231 -57.97 -19.23 78.03
N VAL A 232 -58.83 -20.17 78.41
CA VAL A 232 -60.26 -19.94 78.63
C VAL A 232 -60.47 -19.76 80.14
N TYR A 233 -61.02 -18.62 80.53
CA TYR A 233 -61.28 -18.28 81.93
C TYR A 233 -62.74 -18.51 82.27
N ARG A 234 -63.03 -18.91 83.52
CA ARG A 234 -64.40 -19.09 84.02
C ARG A 234 -65.19 -17.79 84.06
N ASN A 235 -64.49 -16.66 84.22
CA ASN A 235 -65.07 -15.32 84.27
C ASN A 235 -64.55 -14.49 83.08
N THR A 236 -65.45 -13.79 82.39
CA THR A 236 -65.13 -12.86 81.30
C THR A 236 -65.62 -11.45 81.66
N PRO A 237 -64.76 -10.41 81.66
CA PRO A 237 -63.31 -10.44 81.38
C PRO A 237 -62.47 -11.02 82.53
N PRO A 238 -61.26 -11.55 82.26
CA PRO A 238 -60.36 -12.08 83.29
C PRO A 238 -59.76 -10.97 84.18
N SER A 239 -59.37 -11.33 85.40
CA SER A 239 -58.70 -10.40 86.34
C SER A 239 -57.46 -9.75 85.74
N PRO A 240 -57.14 -8.47 86.00
CA PRO A 240 -55.89 -7.85 85.52
C PRO A 240 -54.63 -8.42 86.18
N VAL A 241 -54.75 -9.16 87.30
CA VAL A 241 -53.61 -9.71 88.06
C VAL A 241 -53.30 -11.14 87.59
N PRO A 242 -52.08 -11.44 87.09
CA PRO A 242 -51.73 -12.75 86.52
C PRO A 242 -51.94 -13.93 87.49
N MET A 243 -51.63 -13.78 88.78
CA MET A 243 -51.81 -14.85 89.77
C MET A 243 -53.29 -15.26 89.91
N ILE A 244 -54.20 -14.29 89.89
CA ILE A 244 -55.65 -14.54 89.97
C ILE A 244 -56.16 -15.17 88.66
N ARG A 245 -55.60 -14.79 87.50
CA ARG A 245 -55.95 -15.41 86.20
C ARG A 245 -55.69 -16.91 86.20
N VAL A 246 -54.56 -17.35 86.74
CA VAL A 246 -54.22 -18.79 86.80
C VAL A 246 -55.25 -19.58 87.64
N GLU A 247 -55.85 -18.96 88.67
CA GLU A 247 -56.92 -19.59 89.46
C GLU A 247 -58.28 -19.56 88.76
N GLN A 248 -58.54 -18.54 87.94
CA GLN A 248 -59.76 -18.41 87.14
C GLN A 248 -59.73 -19.22 85.84
N ALA A 249 -58.57 -19.79 85.47
CA ALA A 249 -58.42 -20.57 84.26
C ALA A 249 -59.23 -21.87 84.34
N ASP A 250 -60.06 -22.11 83.33
CA ASP A 250 -60.84 -23.35 83.19
C ASP A 250 -60.11 -24.39 82.33
N GLY A 251 -59.31 -23.91 81.37
CA GLY A 251 -58.50 -24.74 80.49
C GLY A 251 -57.78 -23.89 79.45
N VAL A 252 -57.11 -24.56 78.51
CA VAL A 252 -56.33 -23.93 77.45
C VAL A 252 -56.72 -24.54 76.10
N ILE A 253 -57.00 -23.68 75.13
CA ILE A 253 -57.08 -24.05 73.73
C ILE A 253 -55.66 -24.11 73.19
N MET A 254 -55.25 -25.30 72.77
CA MET A 254 -54.00 -25.56 72.10
C MET A 254 -54.28 -25.70 70.62
N GLN A 255 -53.64 -24.86 69.81
CA GLN A 255 -53.62 -24.96 68.36
C GLN A 255 -52.19 -25.17 67.92
N VAL A 256 -51.93 -26.16 67.07
CA VAL A 256 -50.61 -26.41 66.51
C VAL A 256 -50.64 -26.13 65.02
N LEU A 257 -49.66 -25.37 64.55
CA LEU A 257 -49.52 -24.99 63.16
C LEU A 257 -48.24 -25.59 62.56
N TYR A 258 -48.33 -26.08 61.33
CA TYR A 258 -47.17 -26.40 60.51
C TYR A 258 -46.45 -25.12 60.08
N LEU A 259 -45.14 -25.08 60.27
CA LEU A 259 -44.34 -23.89 59.98
C LEU A 259 -44.07 -23.74 58.47
N LYS A 260 -43.87 -24.86 57.74
CA LYS A 260 -43.64 -24.84 56.29
C LYS A 260 -44.84 -24.27 55.49
N PRO A 261 -46.08 -24.77 55.62
CA PRO A 261 -47.23 -24.21 54.93
C PRO A 261 -47.56 -22.79 55.41
N LEU A 262 -47.32 -22.47 56.69
CA LEU A 262 -47.52 -21.11 57.20
C LEU A 262 -46.61 -20.10 56.49
N LEU A 263 -45.34 -20.46 56.30
CA LEU A 263 -44.30 -19.64 55.69
C LEU A 263 -44.09 -19.91 54.18
N ALA A 264 -44.97 -20.72 53.56
CA ALA A 264 -44.83 -21.11 52.16
C ALA A 264 -44.88 -19.89 51.23
N LEU A 265 -43.84 -19.76 50.41
CA LEU A 265 -43.76 -18.74 49.37
C LEU A 265 -44.63 -19.15 48.17
N PRO A 266 -45.27 -18.20 47.49
CA PRO A 266 -45.84 -18.44 46.16
C PRO A 266 -44.76 -19.00 45.20
N PRO A 267 -45.11 -19.89 44.25
CA PRO A 267 -44.17 -20.45 43.29
C PRO A 267 -43.21 -19.46 42.58
N PRO A 268 -43.63 -18.24 42.15
CA PRO A 268 -42.69 -17.30 41.51
C PRO A 268 -41.61 -16.72 42.44
N LEU A 269 -41.75 -16.89 43.75
CA LEU A 269 -40.82 -16.39 44.78
C LEU A 269 -39.93 -17.50 45.36
N GLU A 270 -40.30 -18.77 45.16
CA GLU A 270 -39.51 -19.92 45.58
C GLU A 270 -38.15 -19.94 44.87
N GLY A 271 -37.08 -20.21 45.62
CA GLY A 271 -35.70 -20.25 45.10
C GLY A 271 -35.04 -18.89 44.81
N ARG A 272 -35.76 -17.77 44.89
CA ARG A 272 -35.19 -16.41 44.74
C ARG A 272 -34.92 -15.70 46.05
N TYR A 273 -35.62 -16.10 47.11
CA TYR A 273 -35.56 -15.48 48.42
C TYR A 273 -35.28 -16.52 49.49
N THR A 274 -34.50 -16.13 50.49
CA THR A 274 -34.35 -16.87 51.74
C THR A 274 -35.25 -16.24 52.79
N LEU A 275 -36.18 -17.04 53.32
CA LEU A 275 -37.07 -16.64 54.41
C LEU A 275 -36.62 -17.28 55.71
N GLN A 276 -36.59 -16.48 56.77
CA GLN A 276 -36.23 -16.90 58.12
C GLN A 276 -37.24 -16.34 59.13
N LEU A 277 -37.61 -17.16 60.10
CA LEU A 277 -38.42 -16.74 61.24
C LEU A 277 -37.56 -16.78 62.51
N GLN A 278 -37.50 -15.68 63.26
CA GLN A 278 -36.68 -15.53 64.46
C GLN A 278 -37.56 -15.06 65.63
N ARG A 279 -37.28 -15.50 66.86
CA ARG A 279 -38.02 -15.06 68.05
C ARG A 279 -37.49 -13.74 68.63
N HIS A 280 -38.39 -12.84 68.99
CA HIS A 280 -38.15 -11.49 69.51
C HIS A 280 -37.57 -11.47 70.94
N ASP A 281 -37.98 -12.40 71.81
CA ASP A 281 -37.57 -12.43 73.25
C ASP A 281 -36.20 -13.09 73.52
N SER A 282 -35.48 -13.49 72.48
CA SER A 282 -34.15 -14.10 72.63
C SER A 282 -33.16 -12.97 72.93
N GLY A 283 -32.71 -12.87 74.19
CA GLY A 283 -31.69 -11.88 74.58
C GLY A 283 -30.49 -11.86 73.63
N ALA A 284 -29.84 -10.70 73.52
CA ALA A 284 -28.88 -10.34 72.48
C ALA A 284 -27.68 -11.30 72.28
N ASP A 285 -27.42 -12.23 73.22
CA ASP A 285 -26.32 -13.20 73.17
C ASP A 285 -26.72 -14.68 73.00
N SER A 286 -28.01 -14.99 72.85
CA SER A 286 -28.41 -16.33 72.41
C SER A 286 -28.33 -16.37 70.88
N ALA A 287 -27.42 -17.20 70.35
CA ALA A 287 -27.20 -17.36 68.91
C ALA A 287 -28.53 -17.36 68.15
N ILE A 288 -28.67 -16.38 67.25
CA ILE A 288 -29.83 -16.15 66.39
C ILE A 288 -30.01 -17.38 65.48
N MET A 289 -30.62 -18.45 65.98
CA MET A 289 -30.93 -19.63 65.19
C MET A 289 -32.30 -19.45 64.56
N PRO A 290 -32.40 -19.44 63.21
CA PRO A 290 -33.68 -19.35 62.54
C PRO A 290 -34.48 -20.62 62.81
N LEU A 291 -35.76 -20.45 63.13
CA LEU A 291 -36.70 -21.52 63.49
C LEU A 291 -37.10 -22.35 62.27
N LEU A 292 -37.18 -21.69 61.12
CA LEU A 292 -37.24 -22.28 59.81
C LEU A 292 -36.38 -21.44 58.88
N ARG A 293 -35.48 -22.09 58.15
CA ARG A 293 -34.70 -21.47 57.08
C ARG A 293 -35.07 -22.18 55.78
N GLN A 294 -35.80 -21.49 54.91
CA GLN A 294 -36.01 -21.97 53.56
C GLN A 294 -34.91 -21.35 52.69
N THR A 295 -33.96 -22.16 52.25
CA THR A 295 -32.94 -21.78 51.28
C THR A 295 -33.16 -22.57 50.01
N ASP A 296 -33.25 -21.86 48.89
CA ASP A 296 -32.87 -22.40 47.60
C ASP A 296 -32.14 -21.33 46.79
N GLY A 297 -31.19 -21.78 45.97
CA GLY A 297 -30.36 -20.94 45.10
C GLY A 297 -29.07 -20.47 45.76
N GLN A 298 -28.13 -21.38 46.01
CA GLN A 298 -26.72 -20.99 46.14
C GLN A 298 -26.31 -20.40 44.78
N ALA A 299 -25.87 -19.15 44.75
CA ALA A 299 -25.38 -18.55 43.52
C ALA A 299 -24.03 -19.21 43.19
N ASP A 300 -24.00 -20.15 42.23
CA ASP A 300 -22.79 -20.82 41.75
C ASP A 300 -21.79 -19.88 41.04
N ASN A 301 -22.14 -18.60 40.87
CA ASN A 301 -21.32 -17.63 40.17
C ASN A 301 -20.55 -16.74 41.15
N TRP A 302 -19.21 -16.78 41.08
CA TRP A 302 -18.33 -15.95 41.91
C TRP A 302 -18.62 -14.44 41.81
N LEU A 303 -19.11 -13.97 40.65
CA LEU A 303 -19.54 -12.58 40.45
C LEU A 303 -20.79 -12.24 41.27
N ALA A 304 -21.73 -13.18 41.40
CA ALA A 304 -22.92 -12.98 42.22
C ALA A 304 -22.58 -12.96 43.71
N ALA A 305 -21.53 -13.68 44.14
CA ALA A 305 -21.04 -13.66 45.51
C ALA A 305 -20.39 -12.32 45.91
N ALA A 306 -19.87 -11.55 44.96
CA ALA A 306 -19.27 -10.24 45.21
C ALA A 306 -20.33 -9.13 45.43
N LEU A 307 -21.57 -9.34 45.00
CA LEU A 307 -22.66 -8.38 45.18
C LEU A 307 -23.23 -8.43 46.61
N PRO A 308 -23.69 -7.29 47.15
CA PRO A 308 -24.25 -7.25 48.50
C PRO A 308 -25.58 -8.00 48.58
N ARG A 309 -25.80 -8.67 49.72
CA ARG A 309 -27.05 -9.36 50.03
C ARG A 309 -28.06 -8.37 50.61
N LEU A 310 -29.26 -8.29 50.01
CA LEU A 310 -30.37 -7.54 50.59
C LEU A 310 -30.96 -8.36 51.74
N SER A 311 -31.16 -7.73 52.89
CA SER A 311 -31.77 -8.35 54.07
C SER A 311 -32.61 -7.33 54.81
N GLN A 312 -33.85 -7.69 55.15
CA GLN A 312 -34.76 -6.84 55.92
C GLN A 312 -35.45 -7.68 57.00
N ARG A 313 -35.63 -7.08 58.17
CA ARG A 313 -36.32 -7.66 59.33
C ARG A 313 -37.63 -6.92 59.57
N VAL A 314 -38.71 -7.66 59.77
CA VAL A 314 -40.04 -7.10 60.03
C VAL A 314 -40.74 -7.90 61.13
N SER A 315 -41.21 -7.22 62.16
CA SER A 315 -41.99 -7.84 63.25
C SER A 315 -43.43 -8.14 62.83
N LEU A 316 -43.93 -9.31 63.21
CA LEU A 316 -45.31 -9.71 62.97
C LEU A 316 -46.23 -9.09 64.02
N SER A 317 -47.39 -8.58 63.60
CA SER A 317 -48.37 -7.95 64.49
C SER A 317 -49.39 -8.97 65.01
N SER A 318 -48.96 -9.86 65.91
CA SER A 318 -49.82 -10.86 66.56
C SER A 318 -49.47 -10.93 68.05
N ALA A 319 -50.50 -10.94 68.91
CA ALA A 319 -50.32 -11.02 70.36
C ALA A 319 -49.76 -12.39 70.81
N ALA A 320 -49.98 -13.43 70.00
CA ALA A 320 -49.52 -14.78 70.29
C ALA A 320 -48.08 -15.06 69.81
N LEU A 321 -47.52 -14.24 68.91
CA LEU A 321 -46.28 -14.53 68.20
C LEU A 321 -45.24 -13.41 68.29
N PRO A 322 -44.35 -13.44 69.29
CA PRO A 322 -43.21 -12.53 69.37
C PRO A 322 -42.11 -13.00 68.41
N TYR A 323 -42.35 -12.94 67.10
CA TYR A 323 -41.41 -13.37 66.06
C TYR A 323 -41.19 -12.29 64.99
N ASP A 324 -39.95 -12.18 64.54
CA ASP A 324 -39.50 -11.36 63.43
C ASP A 324 -39.33 -12.23 62.17
N LEU A 325 -39.87 -11.72 61.06
CA LEU A 325 -39.66 -12.26 59.73
C LEU A 325 -38.42 -11.60 59.11
N ILE A 326 -37.46 -12.41 58.69
CA ILE A 326 -36.26 -11.97 57.98
C ILE A 326 -36.32 -12.51 56.55
N LEU A 327 -36.41 -11.59 55.59
CA LEU A 327 -36.32 -11.90 54.17
C LEU A 327 -34.95 -11.48 53.68
N SER A 328 -34.29 -12.32 52.89
CA SER A 328 -33.04 -11.96 52.24
C SER A 328 -32.92 -12.48 50.82
N ARG A 329 -32.23 -11.73 49.96
CA ARG A 329 -31.99 -12.07 48.55
C ARG A 329 -30.57 -11.69 48.15
N GLN A 330 -29.90 -12.56 47.42
CA GLN A 330 -28.62 -12.23 46.78
C GLN A 330 -28.91 -11.41 45.51
N LEU A 331 -28.28 -10.25 45.36
CA LEU A 331 -28.39 -9.49 44.12
C LEU A 331 -27.73 -10.29 42.98
N GLN A 332 -28.37 -10.29 41.83
CA GLN A 332 -27.89 -10.93 40.62
C GLN A 332 -28.10 -9.99 39.44
N PHE A 333 -27.23 -10.06 38.43
CA PHE A 333 -27.42 -9.34 37.17
C PHE A 333 -28.41 -10.13 36.29
N GLU A 334 -29.69 -10.17 36.68
CA GLU A 334 -30.74 -10.92 35.96
C GLU A 334 -31.35 -10.10 34.80
N ARG A 335 -31.34 -8.77 34.91
CA ARG A 335 -32.19 -7.88 34.08
C ARG A 335 -31.44 -6.96 33.13
N ALA A 336 -30.14 -6.74 33.32
CA ALA A 336 -29.30 -6.08 32.32
C ALA A 336 -29.22 -6.99 31.08
N SER A 337 -30.28 -6.98 30.28
CA SER A 337 -30.41 -7.85 29.12
C SER A 337 -29.31 -7.49 28.12
N ALA A 338 -28.82 -8.48 27.37
CA ALA A 338 -27.85 -8.22 26.31
C ALA A 338 -28.32 -7.08 25.37
N GLY A 339 -29.64 -6.89 25.22
CA GLY A 339 -30.25 -5.78 24.50
C GLY A 339 -29.98 -4.39 25.11
N GLU A 340 -30.04 -4.22 26.43
CA GLU A 340 -29.77 -2.92 27.09
C GLU A 340 -28.29 -2.54 27.03
N ILE A 341 -27.41 -3.53 27.16
CA ILE A 341 -25.97 -3.35 26.96
C ILE A 341 -25.69 -2.95 25.50
N LEU A 342 -26.31 -3.64 24.55
CA LEU A 342 -26.20 -3.32 23.12
C LEU A 342 -26.74 -1.92 22.80
N LEU A 343 -27.88 -1.53 23.39
CA LEU A 343 -28.47 -0.21 23.21
C LEU A 343 -27.56 0.89 23.77
N SER A 344 -26.95 0.65 24.93
CA SER A 344 -25.97 1.56 25.55
C SER A 344 -24.72 1.72 24.68
N ALA A 345 -24.22 0.62 24.11
CA ALA A 345 -23.11 0.64 23.16
C ALA A 345 -23.45 1.43 21.89
N LEU A 346 -24.67 1.24 21.36
CA LEU A 346 -25.16 1.95 20.18
C LEU A 346 -25.33 3.46 20.45
N PHE A 347 -25.88 3.82 21.61
CA PHE A 347 -26.03 5.22 22.01
C PHE A 347 -24.67 5.93 22.16
N ALA A 348 -23.67 5.24 22.70
CA ALA A 348 -22.31 5.78 22.83
C ALA A 348 -21.62 6.00 21.47
N LEU A 349 -22.01 5.29 20.40
CA LEU A 349 -21.40 5.44 19.07
C LEU A 349 -21.68 6.82 18.45
N LEU A 350 -22.85 7.40 18.73
CA LEU A 350 -23.27 8.65 18.11
C LEU A 350 -22.37 9.85 18.49
N PRO A 351 -22.08 10.14 19.79
CA PRO A 351 -21.15 11.21 20.14
C PRO A 351 -19.71 10.91 19.71
N ALA A 352 -19.27 9.64 19.75
CA ALA A 352 -17.94 9.25 19.27
C ALA A 352 -17.78 9.47 17.75
N TYR A 353 -18.81 9.15 16.97
CA TYR A 353 -18.87 9.42 15.53
C TYR A 353 -18.85 10.92 15.26
N LEU A 354 -19.65 11.72 15.99
CA LEU A 354 -19.68 13.17 15.84
C LEU A 354 -18.31 13.81 16.14
N LEU A 355 -17.63 13.35 17.20
CA LEU A 355 -16.26 13.76 17.51
C LEU A 355 -15.29 13.38 16.38
N TRP A 356 -15.42 12.18 15.81
CA TRP A 356 -14.58 11.76 14.68
C TRP A 356 -14.78 12.65 13.45
N VAL A 357 -16.03 13.00 13.13
CA VAL A 357 -16.36 13.92 12.04
C VAL A 357 -15.77 15.31 12.27
N ILE A 358 -15.88 15.86 13.49
CA ILE A 358 -15.31 17.17 13.83
C ILE A 358 -13.79 17.16 13.67
N LEU A 359 -13.11 16.15 14.21
CA LEU A 359 -11.66 16.00 14.08
C LEU A 359 -11.24 15.85 12.60
N ALA A 360 -12.01 15.10 11.81
CA ALA A 360 -11.78 14.95 10.38
C ALA A 360 -11.87 16.29 9.63
N LEU A 361 -12.87 17.11 9.96
CA LEU A 361 -13.06 18.44 9.37
C LEU A 361 -11.93 19.40 9.73
N LEU A 362 -11.49 19.40 10.99
CA LEU A 362 -10.37 20.23 11.44
C LEU A 362 -9.07 19.86 10.71
N GLU A 363 -8.79 18.57 10.57
CA GLU A 363 -7.58 18.07 9.91
C GLU A 363 -7.60 18.34 8.40
N TYR A 364 -8.75 18.16 7.74
CA TYR A 364 -8.94 18.52 6.33
C TYR A 364 -8.74 20.02 6.08
N ASN A 365 -9.33 20.87 6.92
CA ASN A 365 -9.18 22.33 6.79
C ASN A 365 -7.72 22.77 7.00
N ARG A 366 -6.99 22.09 7.88
CA ARG A 366 -5.56 22.36 8.10
C ARG A 366 -4.74 22.00 6.86
N GLN A 367 -4.95 20.80 6.30
CA GLN A 367 -4.27 20.33 5.09
C GLN A 367 -4.56 21.22 3.88
N ALA A 368 -5.81 21.65 3.70
CA ALA A 368 -6.19 22.55 2.62
C ALA A 368 -5.47 23.91 2.72
N ARG A 369 -5.30 24.45 3.93
CA ARG A 369 -4.55 25.69 4.15
C ARG A 369 -3.07 25.54 3.85
N GLU A 370 -2.46 24.44 4.29
CA GLU A 370 -1.04 24.13 4.01
C GLU A 370 -0.82 24.01 2.49
N GLN A 371 -1.68 23.29 1.76
CA GLN A 371 -1.57 23.16 0.29
C GLN A 371 -1.64 24.50 -0.45
N ILE A 372 -2.58 25.38 -0.07
CA ILE A 372 -2.69 26.71 -0.69
C ILE A 372 -1.42 27.53 -0.45
N GLN A 373 -0.81 27.44 0.74
CA GLN A 373 0.45 28.14 1.03
C GLN A 373 1.61 27.56 0.25
N ASP A 374 1.72 26.23 0.15
CA ASP A 374 2.76 25.55 -0.62
C ASP A 374 2.67 25.86 -2.11
N ASP A 375 1.45 25.92 -2.68
CA ASP A 375 1.24 26.27 -4.09
C ASP A 375 1.69 27.71 -4.39
N ILE A 376 1.34 28.67 -3.52
CA ILE A 376 1.78 30.07 -3.65
C ILE A 376 3.31 30.18 -3.50
N PHE A 377 3.90 29.43 -2.56
CA PHE A 377 5.34 29.41 -2.36
C PHE A 377 6.06 28.83 -3.58
N ARG A 378 5.58 27.69 -4.10
CA ARG A 378 6.11 27.06 -5.32
C ARG A 378 6.02 27.99 -6.52
N GLU A 379 4.88 28.64 -6.76
CA GLU A 379 4.73 29.54 -7.90
C GLU A 379 5.74 30.70 -7.86
N ARG A 380 5.96 31.30 -6.68
CA ARG A 380 6.99 32.33 -6.47
C ARG A 380 8.41 31.79 -6.63
N GLU A 381 8.70 30.62 -6.09
CA GLU A 381 10.00 29.98 -6.19
C GLU A 381 10.33 29.60 -7.64
N TYR A 382 9.38 29.00 -8.36
CA TYR A 382 9.49 28.71 -9.79
C TYR A 382 9.76 29.96 -10.62
N ALA A 383 9.04 31.07 -10.37
CA ALA A 383 9.30 32.34 -11.05
C ALA A 383 10.72 32.89 -10.75
N SER A 384 11.16 32.80 -9.49
CA SER A 384 12.50 33.26 -9.09
C SER A 384 13.63 32.39 -9.67
N VAL A 385 13.45 31.06 -9.64
CA VAL A 385 14.40 30.08 -10.18
C VAL A 385 14.45 30.17 -11.71
N ALA A 386 13.31 30.34 -12.38
CA ALA A 386 13.25 30.55 -13.82
C ALA A 386 14.02 31.82 -14.21
N LEU A 387 13.77 32.96 -13.57
CA LEU A 387 14.48 34.21 -13.85
C LEU A 387 15.99 34.13 -13.56
N ARG A 388 16.40 33.39 -12.52
CA ARG A 388 17.82 33.13 -12.21
C ARG A 388 18.49 32.18 -13.19
N GLY A 389 17.75 31.23 -13.77
CA GLY A 389 18.24 30.26 -14.74
C GLY A 389 18.29 30.77 -16.19
N ILE A 390 17.65 31.91 -16.50
CA ILE A 390 17.76 32.55 -17.82
C ILE A 390 19.21 33.01 -18.02
N GLY A 391 19.84 32.53 -19.11
CA GLY A 391 21.22 32.87 -19.47
C GLY A 391 21.40 34.26 -20.09
N ASP A 392 20.32 34.91 -20.51
CA ASP A 392 20.30 36.31 -20.96
C ASP A 392 20.20 37.25 -19.75
N ALA A 393 20.78 38.44 -19.85
CA ALA A 393 20.55 39.49 -18.86
C ALA A 393 19.06 39.89 -18.88
N VAL A 394 18.41 39.87 -17.72
CA VAL A 394 17.04 40.35 -17.51
C VAL A 394 17.05 41.42 -16.44
N ILE A 395 16.54 42.59 -16.78
CA ILE A 395 16.45 43.76 -15.90
C ILE A 395 15.03 44.27 -15.91
N SER A 396 14.37 44.31 -14.75
CA SER A 396 13.06 44.97 -14.60
C SER A 396 13.26 46.39 -14.12
N ILE A 397 12.58 47.33 -14.76
CA ILE A 397 12.63 48.76 -14.47
C ILE A 397 11.21 49.31 -14.34
N ASP A 398 11.02 50.29 -13.46
CA ASP A 398 9.74 50.96 -13.27
C ASP A 398 9.46 52.02 -14.35
N THR A 399 8.30 52.70 -14.26
CA THR A 399 7.93 53.80 -15.18
C THR A 399 8.84 55.03 -15.11
N ARG A 400 9.70 55.13 -14.08
CA ARG A 400 10.72 56.18 -13.92
C ARG A 400 12.12 55.69 -14.33
N GLN A 401 12.21 54.53 -14.98
CA GLN A 401 13.43 53.84 -15.40
C GLN A 401 14.38 53.46 -14.25
N ILE A 402 13.84 53.26 -13.04
CA ILE A 402 14.57 52.81 -11.86
C ILE A 402 14.58 51.28 -11.82
N ILE A 403 15.76 50.69 -11.60
CA ILE A 403 15.93 49.24 -11.62
C ILE A 403 15.32 48.61 -10.35
N GLN A 404 14.35 47.73 -10.54
CA GLN A 404 13.67 46.97 -9.47
C GLN A 404 14.21 45.56 -9.30
N TYR A 405 14.75 44.95 -10.38
CA TYR A 405 15.25 43.59 -10.37
C TYR A 405 16.33 43.41 -11.43
N LEU A 406 17.36 42.61 -11.11
CA LEU A 406 18.33 42.08 -12.06
C LEU A 406 18.52 40.58 -11.79
N ASN A 407 18.62 39.77 -12.84
CA ASN A 407 19.02 38.37 -12.71
C ASN A 407 20.57 38.21 -12.67
N PRO A 408 21.10 37.04 -12.28
CA PRO A 408 22.55 36.81 -12.18
C PRO A 408 23.30 36.96 -13.51
N ALA A 409 22.65 36.66 -14.64
CA ALA A 409 23.23 36.89 -15.96
C ALA A 409 23.45 38.39 -16.23
N ALA A 410 22.52 39.26 -15.82
CA ALA A 410 22.68 40.71 -15.89
C ALA A 410 23.82 41.21 -14.99
N GLU A 411 23.96 40.69 -13.77
CA GLU A 411 25.10 41.02 -12.88
C GLU A 411 26.44 40.68 -13.54
N THR A 412 26.52 39.49 -14.15
CA THR A 412 27.74 39.00 -14.82
C THR A 412 28.07 39.80 -16.07
N LEU A 413 27.06 40.13 -16.89
CA LEU A 413 27.23 40.88 -18.14
C LEU A 413 27.50 42.38 -17.92
N LEU A 414 26.98 42.97 -16.83
CA LEU A 414 27.29 44.35 -16.43
C LEU A 414 28.60 44.45 -15.62
N GLY A 415 29.00 43.36 -14.95
CA GLY A 415 30.15 43.33 -14.04
C GLY A 415 29.89 44.07 -12.73
N LEU A 416 28.63 44.19 -12.32
CA LEU A 416 28.18 44.93 -11.14
C LEU A 416 27.18 44.07 -10.36
N PRO A 417 27.32 43.96 -9.02
CA PRO A 417 26.36 43.21 -8.21
C PRO A 417 25.03 43.95 -8.10
N ALA A 418 23.92 43.20 -8.01
CA ALA A 418 22.55 43.72 -7.99
C ALA A 418 22.35 44.72 -6.86
N ALA A 419 22.96 44.50 -5.69
CA ALA A 419 22.89 45.42 -4.55
C ALA A 419 23.36 46.86 -4.87
N GLN A 420 24.25 47.02 -5.84
CA GLN A 420 24.75 48.34 -6.27
C GLN A 420 23.96 48.94 -7.43
N ALA A 421 23.23 48.12 -8.18
CA ALA A 421 22.44 48.53 -9.35
C ALA A 421 20.96 48.79 -9.02
N LEU A 422 20.40 48.12 -8.01
CA LEU A 422 19.02 48.32 -7.55
C LEU A 422 18.80 49.77 -7.10
N GLN A 423 17.58 50.28 -7.36
CA GLN A 423 17.18 51.66 -7.03
C GLN A 423 17.98 52.77 -7.73
N ARG A 424 18.76 52.44 -8.77
CA ARG A 424 19.42 53.42 -9.65
C ARG A 424 18.75 53.48 -11.01
N ARG A 425 18.98 54.58 -11.75
CA ARG A 425 18.48 54.71 -13.13
C ARG A 425 19.25 53.82 -14.08
N LEU A 426 18.54 53.18 -15.02
CA LEU A 426 19.15 52.27 -16.01
C LEU A 426 20.30 52.92 -16.78
N GLN A 427 20.12 54.16 -17.26
CA GLN A 427 21.13 54.88 -18.05
C GLN A 427 22.47 55.09 -17.31
N GLN A 428 22.48 55.07 -15.97
CA GLN A 428 23.71 55.21 -15.18
C GLN A 428 24.50 53.91 -15.05
N ILE A 429 23.83 52.76 -15.19
CA ILE A 429 24.40 51.43 -14.95
C ILE A 429 24.66 50.70 -16.27
N ALA A 430 23.77 50.83 -17.24
CA ALA A 430 23.80 50.13 -18.52
C ALA A 430 23.47 51.09 -19.67
N PRO A 431 24.32 52.09 -19.97
CA PRO A 431 24.09 53.01 -21.07
C PRO A 431 24.22 52.27 -22.41
N LEU A 432 23.10 52.18 -23.15
CA LEU A 432 23.04 51.60 -24.48
C LEU A 432 23.64 52.58 -25.49
N HIS A 433 24.66 52.15 -26.23
CA HIS A 433 25.30 52.93 -27.28
C HIS A 433 25.15 52.23 -28.63
N TYR A 434 25.31 52.99 -29.72
CA TYR A 434 25.14 52.49 -31.08
C TYR A 434 26.32 52.94 -31.96
N GLU A 435 27.00 51.99 -32.60
CA GLU A 435 28.14 52.28 -33.48
C GLU A 435 27.67 52.64 -34.90
N PHE A 436 28.15 53.75 -35.48
CA PHE A 436 27.86 54.19 -36.86
C PHE A 436 26.41 54.56 -37.19
N SER A 437 25.58 54.98 -36.22
CA SER A 437 24.23 55.48 -36.55
C SER A 437 24.28 56.89 -37.16
N ARG A 438 23.76 57.05 -38.39
CA ARG A 438 23.59 58.36 -39.05
C ARG A 438 22.35 59.13 -38.59
N ASN A 439 21.41 58.45 -37.93
CA ASN A 439 20.19 59.04 -37.36
C ASN A 439 20.19 58.93 -35.83
N PRO A 440 19.59 59.89 -35.10
CA PRO A 440 19.39 59.74 -33.65
C PRO A 440 18.47 58.54 -33.39
N VAL A 441 19.02 57.47 -32.80
CA VAL A 441 18.24 56.32 -32.35
C VAL A 441 17.51 56.74 -31.07
N GLN A 442 16.17 56.65 -31.06
CA GLN A 442 15.38 56.92 -29.85
C GLN A 442 15.72 55.90 -28.76
N ASP A 443 15.64 56.30 -27.49
CA ASP A 443 15.88 55.38 -26.37
C ASP A 443 14.84 54.25 -26.43
N PRO A 444 15.26 52.97 -26.60
CA PRO A 444 14.34 51.85 -26.74
C PRO A 444 13.45 51.67 -25.51
N VAL A 445 13.87 52.15 -24.34
CA VAL A 445 13.07 52.11 -23.11
C VAL A 445 11.94 53.14 -23.16
N GLU A 446 12.22 54.37 -23.59
CA GLU A 446 11.19 55.39 -23.77
C GLU A 446 10.22 55.02 -24.89
N GLN A 447 10.72 54.41 -25.96
CA GLN A 447 9.90 53.90 -27.05
C GLN A 447 8.97 52.76 -26.58
N ALA A 448 9.46 51.83 -25.76
CA ALA A 448 8.62 50.75 -25.21
C ALA A 448 7.58 51.26 -24.22
N ILE A 449 7.91 52.28 -23.40
CA ILE A 449 6.97 52.91 -22.46
C ILE A 449 5.85 53.64 -23.21
N SER A 450 6.19 54.42 -24.24
CA SER A 450 5.24 55.23 -25.01
C SER A 450 4.36 54.41 -25.96
N SER A 451 4.94 53.41 -26.63
CA SER A 451 4.21 52.55 -27.57
C SER A 451 3.47 51.39 -26.88
N GLN A 452 3.86 51.02 -25.66
CA GLN A 452 3.44 49.79 -24.97
C GLN A 452 3.61 48.54 -25.84
N GLN A 453 4.63 48.53 -26.70
CA GLN A 453 5.02 47.41 -27.54
C GLN A 453 6.47 46.98 -27.25
N VAL A 454 6.81 45.76 -27.66
CA VAL A 454 8.17 45.25 -27.56
C VAL A 454 9.05 45.97 -28.57
N VAL A 455 10.16 46.52 -28.11
CA VAL A 455 11.14 47.24 -28.93
C VAL A 455 12.45 46.45 -28.94
N TYR A 456 12.91 46.04 -30.12
CA TYR A 456 14.18 45.33 -30.28
C TYR A 456 15.36 46.30 -30.30
N LEU A 457 16.47 45.91 -29.68
CA LEU A 457 17.73 46.65 -29.77
C LEU A 457 18.29 46.56 -31.19
N ALA A 458 18.92 47.63 -31.67
CA ALA A 458 19.55 47.64 -32.98
C ALA A 458 20.76 46.69 -33.04
N GLN A 459 21.07 46.13 -34.22
CA GLN A 459 22.14 45.13 -34.42
C GLN A 459 23.56 45.63 -34.07
N ASN A 460 23.75 46.94 -34.01
CA ASN A 460 24.99 47.63 -33.66
C ASN A 460 24.99 48.19 -32.22
N CYS A 461 24.05 47.73 -31.39
CA CYS A 461 23.97 48.13 -29.99
C CYS A 461 25.13 47.51 -29.20
N TYR A 462 25.83 48.33 -28.44
CA TYR A 462 26.84 47.87 -27.51
C TYR A 462 26.67 48.51 -26.13
N LEU A 463 26.99 47.73 -25.11
CA LEU A 463 27.09 48.18 -23.73
C LEU A 463 28.55 48.47 -23.39
N LYS A 464 28.80 49.59 -22.72
CA LYS A 464 30.11 49.90 -22.17
C LYS A 464 30.12 49.53 -20.69
N ARG A 465 30.88 48.49 -20.34
CA ARG A 465 31.08 48.08 -18.94
C ARG A 465 31.85 49.15 -18.17
N HIS A 466 31.78 49.10 -16.83
CA HIS A 466 32.49 50.05 -15.97
C HIS A 466 34.03 49.98 -16.14
N ASN A 467 34.57 48.81 -16.52
CA ASN A 467 35.98 48.60 -16.85
C ASN A 467 36.40 49.19 -18.22
N GLY A 468 35.48 49.78 -18.98
CA GLY A 468 35.73 50.36 -20.31
C GLY A 468 35.56 49.42 -21.51
N GLU A 469 35.32 48.14 -21.27
CA GLU A 469 35.09 47.11 -22.29
C GLU A 469 33.77 47.33 -23.03
N LYS A 470 33.79 47.15 -24.37
CA LYS A 470 32.60 47.20 -25.22
C LYS A 470 32.05 45.80 -25.43
N LEU A 471 30.81 45.59 -25.05
CA LEU A 471 30.07 44.34 -25.22
C LEU A 471 29.01 44.53 -26.31
N LEU A 472 29.11 43.80 -27.42
CA LEU A 472 28.09 43.84 -28.47
C LEU A 472 26.87 43.03 -28.02
N VAL A 473 25.72 43.67 -27.93
CA VAL A 473 24.53 43.08 -27.34
C VAL A 473 23.33 43.08 -28.28
N GLU A 474 22.61 41.98 -28.28
CA GLU A 474 21.30 41.85 -28.90
C GLU A 474 20.25 41.62 -27.82
N GLY A 475 19.05 42.15 -28.01
CA GLY A 475 18.04 42.14 -26.97
C GLY A 475 16.76 42.88 -27.32
N ALA A 476 15.88 43.01 -26.34
CA ALA A 476 14.62 43.74 -26.48
C ALA A 476 14.17 44.34 -25.14
N VAL A 477 13.38 45.41 -25.24
CA VAL A 477 12.64 46.00 -24.13
C VAL A 477 11.16 45.67 -24.29
N ALA A 478 10.56 45.03 -23.29
CA ALA A 478 9.15 44.66 -23.28
C ALA A 478 8.39 45.39 -22.15
N PRO A 479 7.15 45.85 -22.37
CA PRO A 479 6.33 46.46 -21.32
C PRO A 479 5.85 45.42 -20.29
N LEU A 480 5.86 45.79 -19.02
CA LEU A 480 5.30 45.02 -17.91
C LEU A 480 3.93 45.58 -17.55
N LEU A 481 2.87 44.82 -17.79
CA LEU A 481 1.47 45.23 -17.58
C LEU A 481 0.89 44.59 -16.30
N GLY A 482 0.08 45.36 -15.59
CA GLY A 482 -0.66 44.91 -14.40
C GLY A 482 -1.95 44.16 -14.71
N ARG A 483 -2.62 43.67 -13.65
CA ARG A 483 -3.90 42.94 -13.76
C ARG A 483 -5.03 43.72 -14.46
N SER A 484 -4.98 45.05 -14.42
CA SER A 484 -5.94 45.97 -15.05
C SER A 484 -5.48 46.49 -16.42
N GLY A 485 -4.37 45.97 -16.97
CA GLY A 485 -3.78 46.45 -18.24
C GLY A 485 -2.96 47.73 -18.12
N GLN A 486 -2.81 48.30 -16.92
CA GLN A 486 -1.97 49.47 -16.69
C GLN A 486 -0.48 49.14 -16.77
N LEU A 487 0.33 50.03 -17.35
CA LEU A 487 1.79 49.88 -17.41
C LEU A 487 2.40 50.02 -16.00
N ILE A 488 3.06 48.97 -15.54
CA ILE A 488 3.77 48.93 -14.24
C ILE A 488 5.26 49.26 -14.44
N GLY A 489 5.83 48.90 -15.58
CA GLY A 489 7.24 49.10 -15.88
C GLY A 489 7.63 48.52 -17.24
N THR A 490 8.92 48.26 -17.44
CA THR A 490 9.46 47.54 -18.60
C THR A 490 10.50 46.52 -18.16
N VAL A 491 10.75 45.52 -19.01
CA VAL A 491 11.78 44.50 -18.84
C VAL A 491 12.75 44.63 -20.01
N LEU A 492 14.00 44.96 -19.71
CA LEU A 492 15.10 44.94 -20.67
C LEU A 492 15.75 43.55 -20.63
N THR A 493 15.89 42.95 -21.80
CA THR A 493 16.61 41.69 -22.00
C THR A 493 17.74 41.89 -22.98
N PHE A 494 18.93 41.34 -22.71
CA PHE A 494 20.04 41.36 -23.66
C PHE A 494 21.03 40.22 -23.45
N ARG A 495 21.78 39.86 -24.50
CA ARG A 495 22.80 38.81 -24.47
C ARG A 495 24.05 39.23 -25.23
N ASP A 496 25.19 38.67 -24.84
CA ASP A 496 26.47 38.84 -25.55
C ASP A 496 26.50 37.97 -26.81
N THR A 497 26.75 38.60 -27.96
CA THR A 497 26.77 37.95 -29.28
C THR A 497 28.15 37.45 -29.71
N ALA A 498 29.22 37.88 -29.02
CA ALA A 498 30.61 37.50 -29.35
C ALA A 498 30.85 35.97 -29.34
N PRO A 499 30.33 35.17 -28.38
CA PRO A 499 30.55 33.73 -28.34
C PRO A 499 29.82 32.97 -29.45
N ILE A 500 28.60 33.38 -29.77
CA ILE A 500 27.76 32.75 -30.80
C ILE A 500 28.39 32.92 -32.18
N ARG A 501 28.89 34.13 -32.47
CA ARG A 501 29.56 34.43 -33.74
C ARG A 501 30.81 33.59 -33.97
N ARG A 502 31.60 33.33 -32.92
CA ARG A 502 32.77 32.44 -32.98
C ARG A 502 32.39 30.98 -33.26
N ARG A 503 31.33 30.48 -32.61
CA ARG A 503 30.84 29.10 -32.84
C ARG A 503 30.28 28.91 -34.25
N MET A 504 29.60 29.92 -34.79
CA MET A 504 29.04 29.86 -36.14
C MET A 504 30.12 29.76 -37.21
N LEU A 505 31.22 30.51 -37.07
CA LEU A 505 32.38 30.41 -37.96
C LEU A 505 33.02 29.02 -37.91
N ALA A 506 33.24 28.46 -36.72
CA ALA A 506 33.80 27.12 -36.56
C ALA A 506 32.88 26.01 -37.11
N ALA A 507 31.55 26.16 -36.98
CA ALA A 507 30.58 25.22 -37.55
C ALA A 507 30.58 25.24 -39.08
N LEU A 508 30.81 26.41 -39.68
CA LEU A 508 30.91 26.57 -41.14
C LEU A 508 32.13 25.80 -41.68
N GLU A 509 33.30 25.97 -41.04
CA GLU A 509 34.53 25.23 -41.39
C GLU A 509 34.35 23.70 -41.25
N ALA A 510 33.66 23.24 -40.20
CA ALA A 510 33.37 21.83 -40.01
C ALA A 510 32.42 21.27 -41.10
N SER A 511 31.47 22.07 -41.58
CA SER A 511 30.56 21.70 -42.67
C SER A 511 31.28 21.54 -44.01
N GLU A 512 32.20 22.46 -44.34
CA GLU A 512 33.00 22.39 -45.57
C GLU A 512 33.87 21.12 -45.59
N THR A 513 34.44 20.76 -44.44
CA THR A 513 35.26 19.54 -44.33
C THR A 513 34.43 18.26 -44.56
N ARG A 514 33.18 18.22 -44.06
CA ARG A 514 32.25 17.09 -44.26
C ARG A 514 31.79 16.96 -45.71
N LEU A 515 31.53 18.08 -46.38
CA LEU A 515 31.17 18.11 -47.80
C LEU A 515 32.27 17.47 -48.67
N ARG A 516 33.54 17.84 -48.45
CA ARG A 516 34.68 17.23 -49.17
C ARG A 516 34.80 15.72 -48.94
N GLN A 517 34.48 15.23 -47.74
CA GLN A 517 34.50 13.79 -47.46
C GLN A 517 33.40 13.03 -48.22
N HIS A 518 32.19 13.60 -48.30
CA HIS A 518 31.08 13.00 -49.04
C HIS A 518 31.33 12.94 -50.55
N GLU A 519 31.93 13.97 -51.15
CA GLU A 519 32.30 13.95 -52.58
C GLU A 519 33.28 12.81 -52.92
N MET A 520 34.26 12.55 -52.05
CA MET A 520 35.22 11.45 -52.24
C MET A 520 34.56 10.07 -52.12
N GLU A 521 33.58 9.94 -51.24
CA GLU A 521 32.84 8.69 -51.04
C GLU A 521 31.92 8.39 -52.23
N LEU A 522 31.24 9.41 -52.78
CA LEU A 522 30.42 9.27 -53.99
C LEU A 522 31.25 8.81 -55.20
N ALA A 523 32.45 9.36 -55.41
CA ALA A 523 33.34 8.93 -56.49
C ALA A 523 33.83 7.48 -56.33
N ARG A 524 33.99 7.00 -55.08
CA ARG A 524 34.31 5.60 -54.79
C ARG A 524 33.13 4.68 -55.11
N VAL A 525 31.92 5.07 -54.71
CA VAL A 525 30.70 4.31 -54.99
C VAL A 525 30.43 4.24 -56.50
N ALA A 526 30.67 5.31 -57.25
CA ALA A 526 30.54 5.31 -58.71
C ALA A 526 31.42 4.24 -59.39
N ARG A 527 32.70 4.14 -59.02
CA ARG A 527 33.60 3.09 -59.56
C ARG A 527 33.17 1.67 -59.19
N ILE A 528 32.65 1.47 -57.97
CA ILE A 528 32.12 0.17 -57.52
C ILE A 528 30.83 -0.18 -58.29
N ASN A 529 29.96 0.80 -58.56
CA ASN A 529 28.73 0.58 -59.31
C ASN A 529 29.00 0.22 -60.78
N THR A 530 29.95 0.89 -61.45
CA THR A 530 30.37 0.51 -62.82
C THR A 530 30.93 -0.92 -62.87
N MET A 531 31.63 -1.36 -61.81
CA MET A 531 32.07 -2.75 -61.66
C MET A 531 30.89 -3.72 -61.46
N GLY A 532 29.85 -3.31 -60.74
CA GLY A 532 28.62 -4.08 -60.56
C GLY A 532 27.86 -4.32 -61.87
N GLU A 533 27.79 -3.30 -62.74
CA GLU A 533 27.15 -3.41 -64.07
C GLU A 533 27.90 -4.36 -65.01
N MET A 534 29.22 -4.52 -64.82
CA MET A 534 30.08 -5.37 -65.65
C MET A 534 30.48 -6.70 -64.98
N ALA A 535 29.89 -7.02 -63.83
CA ALA A 535 30.23 -8.20 -63.03
C ALA A 535 30.08 -9.52 -63.80
N SER A 536 29.13 -9.59 -64.74
CA SER A 536 28.90 -10.79 -65.57
C SER A 536 30.07 -11.06 -66.54
N GLY A 537 30.67 -10.01 -67.13
CA GLY A 537 31.83 -10.16 -68.02
C GLY A 537 33.10 -10.56 -67.27
N ILE A 538 33.32 -9.98 -66.08
CA ILE A 538 34.44 -10.33 -65.20
C ILE A 538 34.30 -11.78 -64.71
N ALA A 539 33.10 -12.19 -64.29
CA ALA A 539 32.83 -13.56 -63.89
C ALA A 539 33.08 -14.53 -65.06
N HIS A 540 32.70 -14.14 -66.28
CA HIS A 540 32.94 -14.95 -67.47
C HIS A 540 34.45 -15.13 -67.75
N GLU A 541 35.24 -14.05 -67.72
CA GLU A 541 36.70 -14.11 -67.95
C GLU A 541 37.47 -14.87 -66.86
N ILE A 542 37.00 -14.88 -65.62
CA ILE A 542 37.61 -15.67 -64.52
C ILE A 542 37.18 -17.14 -64.61
N ASN A 543 35.92 -17.41 -64.96
CA ASN A 543 35.42 -18.78 -65.06
C ASN A 543 36.04 -19.56 -66.21
N GLN A 544 36.46 -18.88 -67.28
CA GLN A 544 37.14 -19.51 -68.43
C GLN A 544 38.44 -20.25 -68.04
N PRO A 545 39.48 -19.61 -67.45
CA PRO A 545 40.68 -20.31 -67.03
C PRO A 545 40.41 -21.34 -65.93
N LEU A 546 39.46 -21.07 -65.00
CA LEU A 546 39.09 -22.05 -63.96
C LEU A 546 38.47 -23.33 -64.54
N SER A 547 37.61 -23.20 -65.56
CA SER A 547 37.01 -24.35 -66.23
C SER A 547 38.06 -25.16 -67.02
N ALA A 548 39.01 -24.46 -67.65
CA ALA A 548 40.12 -25.10 -68.35
C ALA A 548 41.05 -25.87 -67.38
N ILE A 549 41.38 -25.27 -66.23
CA ILE A 549 42.15 -25.93 -65.14
C ILE A 549 41.47 -27.23 -64.73
N MET A 550 40.16 -27.18 -64.43
CA MET A 550 39.40 -28.35 -64.01
C MET A 550 39.39 -29.44 -65.08
N SER A 551 39.19 -29.06 -66.35
CA SER A 551 39.17 -30.00 -67.48
C SER A 551 40.52 -30.69 -67.66
N TYR A 552 41.64 -29.95 -67.58
CA TYR A 552 42.97 -30.53 -67.69
C TYR A 552 43.31 -31.44 -66.50
N CYS A 553 42.88 -31.10 -65.28
CA CYS A 553 43.05 -31.97 -64.13
C CYS A 553 42.22 -33.26 -64.26
N GLN A 554 40.98 -33.18 -64.72
CA GLN A 554 40.13 -34.37 -64.97
C GLN A 554 40.71 -35.27 -66.05
N ALA A 555 41.21 -34.69 -67.16
CA ALA A 555 41.91 -35.44 -68.19
C ALA A 555 43.17 -36.12 -67.62
N GLY A 556 43.92 -35.43 -66.76
CA GLY A 556 45.07 -36.00 -66.06
C GLY A 556 44.69 -37.15 -65.12
N LEU A 557 43.58 -37.05 -64.39
CA LEU A 557 43.07 -38.13 -63.54
C LEU A 557 42.62 -39.33 -64.37
N SER A 558 41.89 -39.12 -65.47
CA SER A 558 41.47 -40.21 -66.35
C SER A 558 42.66 -40.96 -66.95
N LEU A 559 43.74 -40.25 -67.31
CA LEU A 559 44.97 -40.86 -67.81
C LEU A 559 45.73 -41.67 -66.74
N LEU A 560 45.49 -41.43 -65.45
CA LEU A 560 46.05 -42.21 -64.35
C LEU A 560 45.28 -43.50 -64.06
N ASP A 561 44.01 -43.57 -64.47
CA ASP A 561 43.13 -44.72 -64.28
C ASP A 561 43.25 -45.77 -65.41
N ASP A 562 43.99 -45.46 -66.49
CA ASP A 562 44.28 -46.39 -67.59
C ASP A 562 45.37 -47.40 -67.20
N ASP A 563 45.26 -48.66 -67.69
CA ASP A 563 46.20 -49.76 -67.39
C ASP A 563 47.66 -49.46 -67.77
N GLU A 564 47.91 -48.56 -68.73
CA GLU A 564 49.24 -48.09 -69.13
C GLU A 564 49.26 -46.55 -69.22
N ILE A 565 49.97 -45.90 -68.27
CA ILE A 565 49.93 -44.43 -68.09
C ILE A 565 50.90 -43.71 -69.04
N ASP A 566 50.39 -42.84 -69.93
CA ASP A 566 51.20 -41.91 -70.71
C ASP A 566 51.66 -40.71 -69.86
N MET A 567 52.85 -40.85 -69.28
CA MET A 567 53.48 -39.82 -68.45
C MET A 567 53.76 -38.50 -69.18
N ALA A 568 53.93 -38.49 -70.51
CA ALA A 568 54.17 -37.27 -71.28
C ALA A 568 52.89 -36.47 -71.45
N MET A 569 51.78 -37.14 -71.74
CA MET A 569 50.47 -36.50 -71.86
C MET A 569 49.96 -36.01 -70.50
N LEU A 570 50.16 -36.78 -69.42
CA LEU A 570 49.84 -36.35 -68.05
C LEU A 570 50.63 -35.09 -67.65
N ARG A 571 51.94 -35.07 -67.91
CA ARG A 571 52.77 -33.88 -67.63
C ARG A 571 52.25 -32.66 -68.39
N ARG A 572 51.89 -32.79 -69.67
CA ARG A 572 51.34 -31.68 -70.47
C ARG A 572 50.01 -31.17 -69.92
N ALA A 573 49.13 -32.06 -69.47
CA ALA A 573 47.85 -31.68 -68.85
C ALA A 573 48.09 -30.86 -67.57
N LEU A 574 48.97 -31.32 -66.68
CA LEU A 574 49.31 -30.62 -65.44
C LEU A 574 50.01 -29.26 -65.70
N THR A 575 50.96 -29.19 -66.64
CA THR A 575 51.62 -27.92 -67.00
C THR A 575 50.64 -26.91 -67.60
N SER A 576 49.69 -27.36 -68.42
CA SER A 576 48.64 -26.49 -68.99
C SER A 576 47.72 -25.94 -67.91
N SER A 577 47.39 -26.76 -66.92
CA SER A 577 46.61 -26.36 -65.74
C SER A 577 47.33 -25.26 -64.93
N VAL A 578 48.64 -25.43 -64.65
CA VAL A 578 49.44 -24.41 -63.95
C VAL A 578 49.47 -23.07 -64.73
N SER A 579 49.64 -23.11 -66.06
CA SER A 579 49.65 -21.91 -66.89
C SER A 579 48.31 -21.15 -66.85
N GLN A 580 47.18 -21.86 -66.87
CA GLN A 580 45.86 -21.24 -66.74
C GLN A 580 45.62 -20.66 -65.34
N ALA A 581 46.16 -21.29 -64.28
CA ALA A 581 46.07 -20.77 -62.92
C ALA A 581 46.82 -19.43 -62.76
N ASP A 582 48.01 -19.33 -63.35
CA ASP A 582 48.80 -18.10 -63.36
C ASP A 582 48.11 -16.98 -64.18
N ARG A 583 47.48 -17.35 -65.31
CA ARG A 583 46.63 -16.42 -66.08
C ARG A 583 45.47 -15.88 -65.25
N ALA A 584 44.76 -16.73 -64.50
CA ALA A 584 43.68 -16.30 -63.61
C ALA A 584 44.18 -15.35 -62.51
N GLY A 585 45.36 -15.63 -61.92
CA GLY A 585 46.00 -14.77 -60.93
C GLY A 585 46.30 -13.36 -61.45
N ARG A 586 46.84 -13.24 -62.68
CA ARG A 586 47.10 -11.93 -63.30
C ARG A 586 45.82 -11.12 -63.56
N ILE A 587 44.74 -11.78 -63.97
CA ILE A 587 43.42 -11.16 -64.19
C ILE A 587 42.91 -10.55 -62.87
N ILE A 588 42.96 -11.32 -61.78
CA ILE A 588 42.53 -10.86 -60.45
C ILE A 588 43.40 -9.71 -59.94
N HIS A 589 44.70 -9.76 -60.16
CA HIS A 589 45.60 -8.69 -59.73
C HIS A 589 45.28 -7.35 -60.42
N ARG A 590 45.07 -7.35 -61.74
CA ARG A 590 44.74 -6.13 -62.50
C ARG A 590 43.40 -5.55 -62.08
N LEU A 591 42.40 -6.40 -61.82
CA LEU A 591 41.11 -5.97 -61.29
C LEU A 591 41.25 -5.32 -59.91
N ARG A 592 42.10 -5.86 -59.03
CA ARG A 592 42.36 -5.30 -57.71
C ARG A 592 43.04 -3.94 -57.79
N GLU A 593 43.96 -3.74 -58.73
CA GLU A 593 44.62 -2.44 -58.93
C GLU A 593 43.64 -1.36 -59.41
N PHE A 594 42.72 -1.69 -60.31
CA PHE A 594 41.68 -0.76 -60.77
C PHE A 594 40.76 -0.29 -59.63
N VAL A 595 40.44 -1.17 -58.67
CA VAL A 595 39.55 -0.87 -57.54
C VAL A 595 40.27 -0.17 -56.38
N THR A 596 41.58 -0.37 -56.23
CA THR A 596 42.34 0.11 -55.07
C THR A 596 43.06 1.43 -55.39
N ARG A 597 42.72 2.51 -54.67
CA ARG A 597 43.51 3.75 -54.71
C ARG A 597 44.79 3.58 -53.87
N LYS A 598 45.95 3.38 -54.50
CA LYS A 598 47.25 3.57 -53.82
C LYS A 598 47.56 5.07 -53.73
N ASN A 599 48.13 5.49 -52.60
CA ASN A 599 48.67 6.84 -52.42
C ASN A 599 49.87 7.00 -53.36
N GLN A 600 49.68 7.63 -54.52
CA GLN A 600 50.75 7.92 -55.48
C GLN A 600 51.72 8.93 -54.84
N GLN A 601 53.02 8.64 -54.87
CA GLN A 601 54.05 9.58 -54.44
C GLN A 601 54.65 10.24 -55.68
N LEU A 602 54.24 11.48 -55.94
CA LEU A 602 54.80 12.28 -57.03
C LEU A 602 56.19 12.79 -56.61
N VAL A 603 57.23 12.32 -57.29
CA VAL A 603 58.62 12.73 -57.06
C VAL A 603 59.24 13.30 -58.34
N PRO A 604 60.28 14.14 -58.26
CA PRO A 604 61.02 14.56 -59.45
C PRO A 604 61.74 13.37 -60.11
N VAL A 605 61.44 13.09 -61.38
CA VAL A 605 61.96 11.96 -62.16
C VAL A 605 62.70 12.46 -63.40
N GLN A 606 63.86 11.86 -63.70
CA GLN A 606 64.56 12.02 -64.97
C GLN A 606 63.90 11.11 -66.03
N LEU A 607 63.15 11.70 -66.96
CA LEU A 607 62.35 10.95 -67.93
C LEU A 607 63.18 9.97 -68.77
N ASN A 608 64.34 10.41 -69.28
CA ASN A 608 65.22 9.54 -70.05
C ASN A 608 65.64 8.31 -69.23
N GLN A 609 65.98 8.46 -67.94
CA GLN A 609 66.40 7.34 -67.10
C GLN A 609 65.26 6.33 -66.89
N ALA A 610 64.03 6.80 -66.64
CA ALA A 610 62.86 5.93 -66.53
C ALA A 610 62.62 5.14 -67.84
N VAL A 611 62.80 5.77 -68.99
CA VAL A 611 62.67 5.09 -70.30
C VAL A 611 63.75 4.01 -70.47
N HIS A 612 65.00 4.28 -70.10
CA HIS A 612 66.07 3.27 -70.18
C HIS A 612 65.80 2.07 -69.25
N ASN A 613 65.34 2.34 -68.03
CA ASN A 613 64.98 1.30 -67.07
C ASN A 613 63.83 0.41 -67.60
N ALA A 614 62.84 1.01 -68.26
CA ALA A 614 61.73 0.25 -68.84
C ALA A 614 62.19 -0.58 -70.06
N LEU A 615 63.05 -0.05 -70.92
CA LEU A 615 63.55 -0.75 -72.10
C LEU A 615 64.46 -1.93 -71.74
N SER A 616 65.29 -1.82 -70.71
CA SER A 616 66.19 -2.92 -70.31
C SER A 616 65.44 -4.19 -69.88
N LEU A 617 64.19 -4.05 -69.42
CA LEU A 617 63.31 -5.18 -69.11
C LEU A 617 62.75 -5.88 -70.36
N LEU A 618 62.85 -5.25 -71.53
CA LEU A 618 62.38 -5.78 -72.82
C LEU A 618 63.51 -6.21 -73.75
N ASP A 619 64.78 -6.10 -73.34
CA ASP A 619 65.94 -6.39 -74.20
C ASP A 619 65.87 -7.79 -74.83
N TYR A 620 65.46 -8.81 -74.06
CA TYR A 620 65.31 -10.17 -74.57
C TYR A 620 64.14 -10.29 -75.58
N GLU A 621 62.98 -9.71 -75.28
CA GLU A 621 61.80 -9.73 -76.17
C GLU A 621 62.09 -8.99 -77.48
N LEU A 622 62.83 -7.88 -77.42
CA LEU A 622 63.22 -7.08 -78.59
C LEU A 622 64.23 -7.80 -79.48
N GLN A 623 65.16 -8.56 -78.88
CA GLN A 623 66.10 -9.42 -79.62
C GLN A 623 65.42 -10.64 -80.24
N ASP A 624 64.55 -11.34 -79.49
CA ASP A 624 63.81 -12.52 -79.98
C ASP A 624 62.86 -12.16 -81.16
N HIS A 625 62.41 -10.91 -81.20
CA HIS A 625 61.53 -10.39 -82.25
C HIS A 625 62.25 -9.68 -83.43
N ASP A 626 63.59 -9.64 -83.46
CA ASP A 626 64.39 -8.91 -84.46
C ASP A 626 63.97 -7.44 -84.62
N ILE A 627 63.71 -6.73 -83.51
CA ILE A 627 63.27 -5.33 -83.52
C ILE A 627 64.46 -4.40 -83.29
N HIS A 628 64.70 -3.49 -84.23
CA HIS A 628 65.72 -2.44 -84.09
C HIS A 628 65.18 -1.25 -83.30
N ILE A 629 65.89 -0.87 -82.23
CA ILE A 629 65.52 0.27 -81.38
C ILE A 629 66.29 1.52 -81.83
N GLU A 630 65.56 2.58 -82.17
CA GLU A 630 66.12 3.90 -82.46
C GLU A 630 65.84 4.85 -81.30
N GLN A 631 66.90 5.31 -80.61
CA GLN A 631 66.78 6.21 -79.46
C GLN A 631 67.29 7.60 -79.82
N ASN A 632 66.40 8.58 -79.82
CA ASN A 632 66.71 9.99 -80.09
C ASN A 632 66.34 10.83 -78.86
N PHE A 633 67.20 10.79 -77.84
CA PHE A 633 66.94 11.48 -76.57
C PHE A 633 67.62 12.85 -76.52
N SER A 634 66.88 13.85 -76.02
CA SER A 634 67.43 15.17 -75.74
C SER A 634 68.29 15.13 -74.46
N ASN A 635 69.53 15.64 -74.54
CA ASN A 635 70.51 15.61 -73.43
C ASN A 635 70.15 16.55 -72.26
N GLU A 636 69.32 17.58 -72.50
CA GLU A 636 68.94 18.59 -71.50
C GLU A 636 67.41 18.67 -71.31
N LEU A 637 66.83 17.71 -70.57
CA LEU A 637 65.41 17.71 -70.23
C LEU A 637 65.19 18.07 -68.74
N PRO A 638 64.23 18.94 -68.41
CA PRO A 638 63.86 19.20 -67.03
C PRO A 638 63.19 17.98 -66.39
N LEU A 639 63.27 17.88 -65.06
CA LEU A 639 62.60 16.84 -64.30
C LEU A 639 61.07 16.96 -64.43
N VAL A 640 60.38 15.82 -64.43
CA VAL A 640 58.91 15.72 -64.37
C VAL A 640 58.49 15.19 -63.01
N TYR A 641 57.34 15.61 -62.48
CA TYR A 641 56.78 15.01 -61.26
C TYR A 641 55.92 13.80 -61.61
N ALA A 642 56.38 12.61 -61.23
CA ALA A 642 55.70 11.36 -61.49
C ALA A 642 56.00 10.33 -60.40
N ASP A 643 55.21 9.27 -60.34
CA ASP A 643 55.61 8.05 -59.64
C ASP A 643 56.52 7.27 -60.59
N THR A 644 57.78 7.08 -60.20
CA THR A 644 58.83 6.49 -61.06
C THR A 644 58.42 5.12 -61.60
N ILE A 645 57.86 4.26 -60.74
CA ILE A 645 57.51 2.88 -61.09
C ILE A 645 56.31 2.87 -62.02
N GLN A 646 55.28 3.69 -61.74
CA GLN A 646 54.13 3.79 -62.63
C GLN A 646 54.50 4.38 -64.00
N LEU A 647 55.41 5.34 -64.06
CA LEU A 647 55.87 5.90 -65.32
C LEU A 647 56.65 4.85 -66.15
N GLU A 648 57.55 4.10 -65.53
CA GLU A 648 58.25 2.97 -66.16
C GLU A 648 57.26 1.92 -66.68
N GLN A 649 56.23 1.59 -65.89
CA GLN A 649 55.17 0.65 -66.27
C GLN A 649 54.38 1.13 -67.50
N VAL A 650 54.07 2.43 -67.57
CA VAL A 650 53.40 3.02 -68.75
C VAL A 650 54.27 2.86 -69.99
N VAL A 651 55.56 3.21 -69.90
CA VAL A 651 56.51 3.08 -71.02
C VAL A 651 56.64 1.61 -71.44
N LEU A 652 56.80 0.70 -70.49
CA LEU A 652 56.90 -0.74 -70.73
C LEU A 652 55.66 -1.28 -71.46
N ASN A 653 54.46 -0.85 -71.04
CA ASN A 653 53.20 -1.29 -71.64
C ASN A 653 53.03 -0.78 -73.08
N LEU A 654 53.39 0.49 -73.34
CA LEU A 654 53.36 1.04 -74.69
C LEU A 654 54.41 0.38 -75.60
N ALA A 655 55.62 0.13 -75.09
CA ALA A 655 56.66 -0.57 -75.85
C ALA A 655 56.28 -2.02 -76.19
N ARG A 656 55.68 -2.77 -75.26
CA ARG A 656 55.14 -4.12 -75.56
C ARG A 656 54.02 -4.08 -76.59
N ASN A 657 53.11 -3.12 -76.49
CA ASN A 657 52.07 -2.96 -77.49
C ASN A 657 52.65 -2.71 -78.89
N ALA A 658 53.75 -1.97 -78.99
CA ALA A 658 54.47 -1.75 -80.24
C ALA A 658 55.16 -3.04 -80.75
N VAL A 659 55.81 -3.80 -79.88
CA VAL A 659 56.42 -5.11 -80.22
C VAL A 659 55.37 -6.06 -80.82
N GLU A 660 54.21 -6.18 -80.17
CA GLU A 660 53.11 -7.01 -80.66
C GLU A 660 52.54 -6.50 -81.99
N ALA A 661 52.44 -5.18 -82.17
CA ALA A 661 51.96 -4.59 -83.43
C ALA A 661 52.90 -4.82 -84.63
N MET A 662 54.19 -5.12 -84.36
CA MET A 662 55.22 -5.38 -85.36
C MET A 662 55.46 -6.87 -85.63
N GLU A 663 54.66 -7.78 -85.08
CA GLU A 663 54.87 -9.23 -85.22
C GLU A 663 54.93 -9.69 -86.69
N HIS A 664 54.18 -9.04 -87.59
CA HIS A 664 54.16 -9.34 -89.02
C HIS A 664 55.16 -8.49 -89.86
N THR A 665 55.98 -7.66 -89.22
CA THR A 665 56.96 -6.77 -89.88
C THR A 665 58.40 -7.32 -89.79
N ARG A 666 58.60 -8.51 -89.19
CA ARG A 666 59.92 -9.12 -89.01
C ARG A 666 60.61 -9.44 -90.36
N PRO A 667 61.95 -9.29 -90.47
CA PRO A 667 62.90 -8.85 -89.44
C PRO A 667 63.18 -7.33 -89.45
N TRP A 668 62.31 -6.52 -90.07
CA TRP A 668 62.52 -5.07 -90.22
C TRP A 668 61.73 -4.24 -89.21
N GLY A 669 61.37 -4.82 -88.06
CA GLY A 669 60.67 -4.12 -86.99
C GLY A 669 61.50 -2.97 -86.45
N ARG A 670 60.89 -1.81 -86.25
CA ARG A 670 61.55 -0.60 -85.76
C ARG A 670 60.73 0.08 -84.69
N LEU A 671 61.31 0.21 -83.50
CA LEU A 671 60.75 0.97 -82.40
C LEU A 671 61.58 2.25 -82.19
N SER A 672 60.97 3.41 -82.46
CA SER A 672 61.61 4.71 -82.28
C SER A 672 61.10 5.37 -81.00
N LEU A 673 62.01 5.73 -80.09
CA LEU A 673 61.72 6.53 -78.89
C LEU A 673 62.43 7.88 -79.00
N THR A 674 61.66 8.96 -78.90
CA THR A 674 62.17 10.33 -78.99
C THR A 674 61.72 11.14 -77.78
N THR A 675 62.65 11.83 -77.12
CA THR A 675 62.32 12.77 -76.05
C THR A 675 62.66 14.20 -76.46
N ARG A 676 61.72 15.12 -76.24
CA ARG A 676 61.91 16.54 -76.56
C ARG A 676 61.22 17.45 -75.55
N ARG A 677 61.72 18.68 -75.42
CA ARG A 677 61.05 19.74 -74.67
C ARG A 677 60.22 20.60 -75.62
N GLN A 678 58.98 20.89 -75.23
CA GLN A 678 58.08 21.82 -75.91
C GLN A 678 57.57 22.86 -74.89
N GLY A 679 58.28 23.98 -74.77
CA GLY A 679 57.94 25.04 -73.80
C GLY A 679 58.09 24.57 -72.35
N GLU A 680 56.98 24.59 -71.60
CA GLU A 680 56.87 24.12 -70.21
C GLU A 680 56.44 22.65 -70.09
N ARG A 681 56.52 21.88 -71.18
CA ARG A 681 56.20 20.45 -71.18
C ARG A 681 57.34 19.61 -71.77
N VAL A 682 57.44 18.38 -71.28
CA VAL A 682 58.37 17.36 -71.78
C VAL A 682 57.55 16.26 -72.44
N GLN A 683 57.94 15.91 -73.67
CA GLN A 683 57.29 14.87 -74.45
C GLN A 683 58.19 13.66 -74.61
N LEU A 684 57.61 12.47 -74.38
CA LEU A 684 58.14 11.19 -74.84
C LEU A 684 57.23 10.68 -75.96
N ILE A 685 57.82 10.46 -77.14
CA ILE A 685 57.16 9.94 -78.32
C ILE A 685 57.66 8.53 -78.54
N ILE A 686 56.74 7.57 -78.60
CA ILE A 686 57.01 6.16 -78.87
C ILE A 686 56.29 5.81 -80.16
N SER A 687 57.04 5.46 -81.21
CA SER A 687 56.48 5.16 -82.53
C SER A 687 57.02 3.85 -83.08
N ASP A 688 56.16 3.10 -83.77
CA ASP A 688 56.50 1.85 -84.44
C ASP A 688 56.26 1.89 -85.96
N ASN A 689 56.73 0.86 -86.66
CA ASN A 689 56.42 0.58 -88.05
C ASN A 689 55.52 -0.66 -88.22
N GLY A 690 54.67 -0.93 -87.23
CA GLY A 690 53.68 -2.00 -87.24
C GLY A 690 52.41 -1.64 -88.01
N CYS A 691 51.33 -2.38 -87.76
CA CYS A 691 50.06 -2.23 -88.50
C CYS A 691 49.29 -0.92 -88.23
N GLY A 692 49.72 -0.11 -87.25
CA GLY A 692 49.03 1.12 -86.86
C GLY A 692 47.65 0.91 -86.22
N ILE A 693 46.93 2.01 -86.02
CA ILE A 693 45.59 2.06 -85.39
C ILE A 693 44.55 2.44 -86.45
N ALA A 694 43.47 1.68 -86.61
CA ALA A 694 42.42 2.03 -87.56
C ALA A 694 41.72 3.37 -87.15
N PRO A 695 41.44 4.30 -88.09
CA PRO A 695 40.93 5.63 -87.77
C PRO A 695 39.62 5.64 -86.97
N ASP A 696 38.74 4.67 -87.22
CA ASP A 696 37.47 4.45 -86.52
C ASP A 696 37.62 3.99 -85.07
N LYS A 697 38.84 3.58 -84.66
CA LYS A 697 39.12 3.04 -83.33
C LYS A 697 39.88 4.02 -82.44
N LEU A 698 40.48 5.07 -82.99
CA LEU A 698 41.33 6.03 -82.27
C LEU A 698 40.62 6.66 -81.06
N ASP A 699 39.32 6.94 -81.16
CA ASP A 699 38.56 7.58 -80.07
C ASP A 699 38.22 6.61 -78.92
N ARG A 700 38.36 5.30 -79.14
CA ARG A 700 37.92 4.25 -78.20
C ARG A 700 39.06 3.44 -77.61
N ILE A 701 40.29 3.61 -78.07
CA ILE A 701 41.44 2.81 -77.61
C ILE A 701 41.77 2.98 -76.13
N PHE A 702 41.31 4.08 -75.51
CA PHE A 702 41.48 4.32 -74.08
C PHE A 702 40.24 3.92 -73.24
N ASP A 703 39.15 3.48 -73.87
CA ASP A 703 37.99 2.95 -73.16
C ASP A 703 38.39 1.66 -72.42
N PRO A 704 38.06 1.51 -71.13
CA PRO A 704 38.31 0.26 -70.40
C PRO A 704 37.67 -0.94 -71.11
N PHE A 705 38.43 -2.04 -71.19
CA PHE A 705 38.04 -3.31 -71.84
C PHE A 705 37.92 -3.28 -73.37
N PHE A 706 38.25 -2.16 -74.03
CA PHE A 706 38.35 -2.14 -75.48
C PHE A 706 39.67 -2.79 -75.94
N SER A 707 39.58 -3.86 -76.74
CA SER A 707 40.74 -4.47 -77.39
C SER A 707 40.41 -4.94 -78.79
N THR A 708 41.37 -4.80 -79.69
CA THR A 708 41.33 -5.41 -81.03
C THR A 708 42.01 -6.77 -81.08
N LYS A 709 42.58 -7.23 -79.95
CA LYS A 709 43.33 -8.49 -79.83
C LYS A 709 42.42 -9.59 -79.28
N PRO A 710 42.43 -10.82 -79.84
CA PRO A 710 41.53 -11.90 -79.43
C PRO A 710 41.68 -12.36 -77.97
N ASN A 711 42.85 -12.14 -77.35
CA ASN A 711 43.13 -12.47 -75.94
C ASN A 711 43.45 -11.24 -75.07
N GLY A 712 43.18 -10.02 -75.57
CA GLY A 712 43.51 -8.78 -74.89
C GLY A 712 42.39 -8.29 -73.99
N MET A 713 42.68 -8.08 -72.70
CA MET A 713 41.72 -7.61 -71.69
C MET A 713 41.29 -6.14 -71.88
N GLY A 714 41.96 -5.37 -72.75
CA GLY A 714 41.59 -3.97 -73.06
C GLY A 714 41.74 -2.96 -71.90
N LEU A 715 42.36 -3.34 -70.79
CA LEU A 715 42.58 -2.44 -69.64
C LEU A 715 43.91 -1.66 -69.69
N GLY A 716 44.88 -2.12 -70.50
CA GLY A 716 46.24 -1.60 -70.47
C GLY A 716 46.34 -0.11 -70.79
N LEU A 717 45.70 0.34 -71.88
CA LEU A 717 45.77 1.75 -72.31
C LEU A 717 44.94 2.67 -71.40
N ALA A 718 43.79 2.21 -70.88
CA ALA A 718 42.98 2.96 -69.91
C ALA A 718 43.74 3.20 -68.59
N ILE A 719 44.51 2.22 -68.12
CA ILE A 719 45.39 2.36 -66.94
C ILE A 719 46.51 3.36 -67.23
N CYS A 720 47.12 3.30 -68.43
CA CYS A 720 48.14 4.26 -68.83
C CYS A 720 47.60 5.69 -68.88
N GLN A 721 46.41 5.91 -69.45
CA GLN A 721 45.78 7.23 -69.47
C GLN A 721 45.55 7.75 -68.06
N THR A 722 44.95 6.94 -67.19
CA THR A 722 44.67 7.32 -65.79
C THR A 722 45.95 7.66 -65.03
N ALA A 723 47.03 6.91 -65.24
CA ALA A 723 48.32 7.16 -64.59
C ALA A 723 48.94 8.49 -65.07
N ILE A 724 48.92 8.76 -66.37
CA ILE A 724 49.47 10.00 -66.94
C ILE A 724 48.64 11.22 -66.54
N GLU A 725 47.31 11.12 -66.50
CA GLU A 725 46.43 12.18 -66.01
C GLU A 725 46.67 12.48 -64.52
N ALA A 726 46.95 11.46 -63.71
CA ALA A 726 47.30 11.64 -62.31
C ALA A 726 48.62 12.41 -62.11
N PHE A 727 49.53 12.40 -63.10
CA PHE A 727 50.75 13.21 -63.12
C PHE A 727 50.51 14.64 -63.66
N GLY A 728 49.26 14.99 -64.01
CA GLY A 728 48.93 16.25 -64.70
C GLY A 728 49.34 16.26 -66.18
N GLY A 729 49.60 15.07 -66.74
CA GLY A 729 49.97 14.86 -68.14
C GLY A 729 48.79 14.54 -69.05
N LYS A 730 49.11 14.32 -70.32
CA LYS A 730 48.18 13.75 -71.32
C LYS A 730 48.86 12.63 -72.09
N LEU A 731 48.13 11.56 -72.33
CA LEU A 731 48.51 10.48 -73.24
C LEU A 731 47.72 10.63 -74.54
N ILE A 732 48.42 10.79 -75.64
CA ILE A 732 47.83 11.03 -76.97
C ILE A 732 48.27 9.88 -77.87
N ALA A 733 47.38 9.42 -78.75
CA ALA A 733 47.65 8.37 -79.71
C ALA A 733 47.29 8.82 -81.12
N GLY A 734 48.04 8.32 -82.10
CA GLY A 734 47.81 8.56 -83.52
C GLY A 734 48.60 7.57 -84.38
N ASN A 735 48.63 7.81 -85.69
CA ASN A 735 49.50 7.10 -86.63
C ASN A 735 50.50 8.06 -87.25
N LYS A 736 51.73 7.60 -87.47
CA LYS A 736 52.74 8.36 -88.18
C LYS A 736 52.60 8.13 -89.69
N PRO A 737 52.44 9.17 -90.53
CA PRO A 737 52.21 9.01 -91.97
C PRO A 737 53.31 8.18 -92.64
N GLY A 738 52.93 7.07 -93.28
CA GLY A 738 53.85 6.12 -93.91
C GLY A 738 54.56 5.15 -92.95
N SER A 739 54.13 5.07 -91.68
CA SER A 739 54.62 4.16 -90.63
C SER A 739 53.42 3.59 -89.82
N GLY A 740 53.70 3.00 -88.65
CA GLY A 740 52.73 2.44 -87.72
C GLY A 740 52.19 3.44 -86.69
N ALA A 741 51.92 2.96 -85.47
CA ALA A 741 51.31 3.77 -84.42
C ALA A 741 52.32 4.75 -83.78
N GLU A 742 51.80 5.84 -83.20
CA GLU A 742 52.56 6.83 -82.44
C GLU A 742 51.80 7.20 -81.16
N PHE A 743 52.45 7.02 -80.01
CA PHE A 743 51.95 7.45 -78.71
C PHE A 743 52.83 8.57 -78.16
N ILE A 744 52.20 9.65 -77.72
CA ILE A 744 52.85 10.82 -77.15
C ILE A 744 52.42 10.95 -75.69
N ILE A 745 53.40 10.84 -74.78
CA ILE A 745 53.25 11.18 -73.37
C ILE A 745 53.69 12.63 -73.19
N ASP A 746 52.80 13.50 -72.73
CA ASP A 746 53.03 14.94 -72.58
C ASP A 746 52.89 15.38 -71.11
N LEU A 747 54.01 15.64 -70.44
CA LEU A 747 54.09 15.91 -69.00
C LEU A 747 54.54 17.35 -68.70
N PRO A 748 54.02 18.00 -67.63
CA PRO A 748 54.47 19.33 -67.23
C PRO A 748 55.90 19.31 -66.66
N CYS A 749 56.71 20.32 -66.99
CA CYS A 749 58.02 20.52 -66.40
C CYS A 749 57.91 20.86 -64.91
N SER A 750 58.83 20.36 -64.08
CA SER A 750 59.04 20.86 -62.73
C SER A 750 59.61 22.29 -62.82
N THR A 751 58.79 23.32 -62.63
CA THR A 751 59.18 24.75 -62.62
C THR A 751 59.89 25.18 -61.33
N ARG A 752 60.92 24.41 -60.93
CA ARG A 752 61.84 24.82 -59.86
C ARG A 752 63.28 24.68 -60.34
N SER A 753 63.87 25.83 -60.68
CA SER A 753 65.32 25.98 -60.81
C SER A 753 65.97 25.50 -59.52
N VAL A 754 66.79 24.44 -59.60
CA VAL A 754 67.61 24.00 -58.49
C VAL A 754 68.81 24.93 -58.43
N ALA A 755 68.76 25.93 -57.54
CA ALA A 755 69.96 26.62 -57.10
C ALA A 755 70.86 25.60 -56.40
N ALA A 756 72.11 25.47 -56.85
CA ALA A 756 73.13 24.63 -56.23
C ALA A 756 73.30 25.01 -54.74
N PRO A 757 73.52 24.05 -53.84
CA PRO A 757 73.79 24.34 -52.44
C PRO A 757 75.13 25.09 -52.33
N SER A 758 75.07 26.33 -51.87
CA SER A 758 76.24 27.12 -51.51
C SER A 758 76.95 26.49 -50.31
N GLY A 759 78.18 26.04 -50.55
CA GLY A 759 79.35 26.18 -49.69
C GLY A 759 79.20 25.93 -48.19
N VAL A 760 79.80 24.82 -47.77
CA VAL A 760 80.42 24.57 -46.47
C VAL A 760 81.36 25.72 -46.09
N GLU A 761 81.26 26.22 -44.85
CA GLU A 761 82.40 26.82 -44.14
C GLU A 761 82.65 26.05 -42.83
N ALA A 762 83.87 25.48 -42.79
CA ALA A 762 84.64 24.83 -41.73
C ALA A 762 84.08 23.59 -41.03
#